data_AF-A0A0M0JW99-F1
#
_entry.id   AF-A0A0M0JW99-F1
#
_cell.length_a   1.000
_cell.length_b   1.000
_cell.length_c   1.000
_cell.angle_alpha   90.00
_cell.angle_beta   90.00
_cell.angle_gamma   90.00
#
_symmetry.space_group_name_H-M   'P 1'
#
loop_
_entity.id
_entity.type
_entity.pdbx_description
1 polymer ?
#
loop_
_entity_poly.entity_id
_entity_poly.type
_entity_poly.pdbx_seq_one_letter_code
_entity_poly.pdbx_strand_id
1 'polypeptide(L)'
;IEWKLNEERIAQKFAKGSRVFVKRSSGDESFESFGYVKKYDAKEQQPYTVMLESGTLEKFDEAEIEKKPAQKFANGSRVLVKRSSGDESFGYVKEYNEKTQVYTVKLDTGPPEELDTGEGSMRDASPVISWYAMLYQYKWFTTDLISALIFWAVLAPPVIALILYTVTKIVRSIIDYQDDQNAEYHTFVNLQAVRLSILTIFGVCLTIYVLSAMSRVIIPNNMLVPFVELAYRDITCTDRDAFWTAFEAYAKHWNEANASCHALPNCGYSSFESLCQAVQYSPMVQAEGVDLFKVLIFNWLAWTLGSLLVFGTGRASQKNGYAQLLSKHMLVAMVLGLGQLMSACYSLSRLLLLVPMLRLPRPAAYFDEKGLMSLEQPLYCYGNTCTLYDFGGTIFVHVLIALALNFDFLKKYASAIGAGDQAAIKKLKEKMRKEGEWSDEVPYFYFMSATFVKECDDKRLPPMQELLDDGHLEKIRIRLVDAFEQAEEEARLAKEKAAVEKAAAEKVKGIAIGKGIDESNQAVEKAAAEVAAAEVAVAKKENQGIGMGDGIDAFKIKDFLFISHRWEKPGRPDIMGVQLKAIKEYLKEHPEIKWVWFDYSSMPQKIGGIDFRLQKERAEFELMLDCITNLYLTAQVLILLDGSYASRFWTLTEAWCSMQTATKDGLKNSISSTEDADFKGSDVQVGSRCTIKWIHNAAKETKCKYLVNLVSTQTPEGMHGILEKPDVDVTNKKDKEKMLPKILKYNEDVIQGFENGFKKLQSEHKNTSKPNSGKLSHQKSRVAPSDSTSDVTAFNDH
;
A
#
# COMPACT_ATOMS: atom_id res chain seq x y z
N ILE A 1 -38.25 -11.03 42.40
CA ILE A 1 -38.04 -10.71 43.83
C ILE A 1 -36.54 -10.65 44.02
N GLU A 2 -35.85 -9.56 44.32
CA GLU A 2 -36.20 -8.18 44.64
C GLU A 2 -34.93 -7.38 44.39
N TRP A 3 -35.06 -6.18 43.83
CA TRP A 3 -33.99 -5.19 43.79
C TRP A 3 -33.73 -4.71 45.22
N LYS A 4 -32.47 -4.71 45.67
CA LYS A 4 -32.04 -3.87 46.80
C LYS A 4 -31.24 -2.69 46.27
N LEU A 5 -31.87 -1.51 46.33
CA LEU A 5 -31.19 -0.23 46.53
C LEU A 5 -30.23 -0.34 47.73
N ASN A 6 -29.03 0.23 47.64
CA ASN A 6 -28.78 1.57 48.19
C ASN A 6 -27.30 1.96 48.00
N GLU A 7 -27.03 2.94 47.14
CA GLU A 7 -25.97 3.94 47.29
C GLU A 7 -26.19 4.99 46.19
N GLU A 8 -27.13 5.91 46.43
CA GLU A 8 -27.29 7.12 45.62
C GLU A 8 -26.03 7.99 45.77
N ARG A 9 -25.09 7.87 44.82
CA ARG A 9 -24.14 8.94 44.53
C ARG A 9 -24.93 10.09 43.91
N ILE A 10 -25.15 11.16 44.68
CA ILE A 10 -25.64 12.44 44.17
C ILE A 10 -24.68 12.91 43.07
N ALA A 11 -25.11 12.84 41.82
CA ALA A 11 -24.33 13.27 40.67
C ALA A 11 -24.26 14.80 40.65
N GLN A 12 -23.07 15.36 40.44
CA GLN A 12 -22.87 16.80 40.27
C GLN A 12 -23.76 17.33 39.13
N LYS A 13 -24.73 18.19 39.45
CA LYS A 13 -25.71 18.73 38.50
C LYS A 13 -25.17 19.86 37.63
N PHE A 14 -24.27 20.69 38.17
CA PHE A 14 -23.69 21.83 37.45
C PHE A 14 -22.16 21.70 37.34
N ALA A 15 -21.65 21.66 36.10
CA ALA A 15 -20.23 21.53 35.82
C ALA A 15 -19.46 22.83 36.15
N LYS A 16 -18.18 22.70 36.51
CA LYS A 16 -17.28 23.85 36.69
C LYS A 16 -17.23 24.69 35.40
N GLY A 17 -17.43 26.00 35.52
CA GLY A 17 -17.53 26.95 34.42
C GLY A 17 -18.96 27.25 33.98
N SER A 18 -19.98 26.50 34.44
CA SER A 18 -21.38 26.78 34.10
C SER A 18 -21.81 28.15 34.63
N ARG A 19 -22.44 28.98 33.78
CA ARG A 19 -23.14 30.19 34.21
C ARG A 19 -24.45 29.78 34.88
N VAL A 20 -24.68 30.26 36.08
CA VAL A 20 -25.82 29.93 36.92
C VAL A 20 -26.41 31.18 37.53
N PHE A 21 -27.70 31.13 37.83
CA PHE A 21 -28.41 32.19 38.54
C PHE A 21 -28.57 31.77 40.00
N VAL A 22 -28.22 32.64 40.94
CA VAL A 22 -28.27 32.34 42.37
C VAL A 22 -29.23 33.29 43.09
N LYS A 23 -30.03 32.73 43.99
CA LYS A 23 -30.89 33.51 44.88
C LYS A 23 -30.20 33.70 46.22
N ARG A 24 -30.05 34.96 46.65
CA ARG A 24 -29.47 35.33 47.95
C ARG A 24 -30.59 35.84 48.85
N SER A 25 -30.57 35.47 50.13
CA SER A 25 -31.36 36.11 51.17
C SER A 25 -30.43 36.87 52.11
N SER A 26 -30.66 38.16 52.29
CA SER A 26 -29.91 38.99 53.25
C SER A 26 -30.91 39.80 54.06
N GLY A 27 -31.40 39.23 55.16
CA GLY A 27 -32.54 39.78 55.91
C GLY A 27 -33.87 39.53 55.20
N ASP A 28 -34.81 40.47 55.31
CA ASP A 28 -36.17 40.37 54.74
C ASP A 28 -36.26 40.58 53.21
N GLU A 29 -35.12 40.77 52.52
CA GLU A 29 -35.08 40.95 51.06
C GLU A 29 -34.24 39.88 50.36
N SER A 30 -34.81 39.29 49.30
CA SER A 30 -34.14 38.33 48.42
C SER A 30 -33.56 39.02 47.19
N PHE A 31 -32.26 38.86 46.95
CA PHE A 31 -31.54 39.42 45.80
C PHE A 31 -31.14 38.30 44.84
N GLU A 32 -31.50 38.42 43.58
CA GLU A 32 -31.12 37.45 42.55
C GLU A 32 -29.92 37.96 41.73
N SER A 33 -28.93 37.11 41.46
CA SER A 33 -27.67 37.53 40.82
C SER A 33 -27.05 36.41 39.97
N PHE A 34 -26.28 36.78 38.92
CA PHE A 34 -25.60 35.82 38.05
C PHE A 34 -24.18 35.50 38.54
N GLY A 35 -23.72 34.27 38.29
CA GLY A 35 -22.37 33.85 38.58
C GLY A 35 -21.92 32.58 37.84
N TYR A 36 -20.68 32.17 38.06
CA TYR A 36 -20.04 31.02 37.42
C TYR A 36 -19.54 30.00 38.43
N VAL A 37 -19.91 28.73 38.26
CA VAL A 37 -19.47 27.65 39.16
C VAL A 37 -17.95 27.47 39.07
N LYS A 38 -17.24 27.64 40.18
CA LYS A 38 -15.77 27.47 40.24
C LYS A 38 -15.35 26.15 40.86
N LYS A 39 -16.11 25.64 41.82
CA LYS A 39 -15.80 24.39 42.52
C LYS A 39 -17.08 23.69 42.96
N TYR A 40 -17.04 22.36 42.97
CA TYR A 40 -18.06 21.51 43.57
C TYR A 40 -17.40 20.60 44.61
N ASP A 41 -17.97 20.52 45.81
CA ASP A 41 -17.49 19.69 46.92
C ASP A 41 -18.67 18.99 47.62
N ALA A 42 -18.90 17.72 47.26
CA ALA A 42 -20.08 16.95 47.70
C ALA A 42 -20.11 16.64 49.21
N LYS A 43 -19.04 16.96 49.95
CA LYS A 43 -18.97 16.75 51.41
C LYS A 43 -19.44 17.97 52.22
N GLU A 44 -19.68 19.10 51.57
CA GLU A 44 -20.14 20.33 52.23
C GLU A 44 -21.65 20.53 52.07
N GLN A 45 -22.30 21.18 53.04
CA GLN A 45 -23.75 21.49 52.99
C GLN A 45 -24.12 22.43 51.83
N GLN A 46 -23.22 23.33 51.43
CA GLN A 46 -23.36 24.18 50.26
C GLN A 46 -22.28 23.79 49.24
N PRO A 47 -22.54 22.77 48.41
CA PRO A 47 -21.48 22.08 47.69
C PRO A 47 -20.95 22.89 46.51
N TYR A 48 -21.60 23.97 46.08
CA TYR A 48 -21.16 24.78 44.92
C TYR A 48 -20.54 26.09 45.36
N THR A 49 -19.28 26.32 44.97
CA THR A 49 -18.65 27.65 45.05
C THR A 49 -18.85 28.38 43.72
N VAL A 50 -19.51 29.54 43.75
CA VAL A 50 -19.87 30.33 42.57
C VAL A 50 -19.18 31.70 42.66
N MET A 51 -18.56 32.12 41.56
CA MET A 51 -18.03 33.47 41.38
C MET A 51 -19.13 34.35 40.78
N LEU A 52 -19.67 35.28 41.56
CA LEU A 52 -20.65 36.25 41.09
C LEU A 52 -20.02 37.20 40.07
N GLU A 53 -20.84 37.78 39.20
CA GLU A 53 -20.39 38.78 38.22
C GLU A 53 -19.84 40.06 38.87
N SER A 54 -20.20 40.32 40.13
CA SER A 54 -19.57 41.36 40.96
C SER A 54 -18.12 41.05 41.35
N GLY A 55 -17.62 39.84 41.06
CA GLY A 55 -16.27 39.37 41.38
C GLY A 55 -16.15 38.61 42.71
N THR A 56 -17.22 38.53 43.50
CA THR A 56 -17.23 37.88 44.82
C THR A 56 -17.42 36.36 44.70
N LEU A 57 -16.71 35.58 45.52
CA LEU A 57 -16.86 34.13 45.62
C LEU A 57 -17.73 33.75 46.82
N GLU A 58 -18.83 33.06 46.57
CA GLU A 58 -19.79 32.62 47.60
C GLU A 58 -20.16 31.14 47.40
N LYS A 59 -20.62 30.49 48.48
CA LYS A 59 -21.06 29.08 48.46
C LYS A 59 -22.58 29.00 48.47
N PHE A 60 -23.14 28.05 47.73
CA PHE A 60 -24.58 27.90 47.53
C PHE A 60 -25.01 26.44 47.59
N ASP A 61 -26.23 26.20 48.06
CA ASP A 61 -26.92 24.91 47.95
C ASP A 61 -27.40 24.71 46.49
N GLU A 62 -27.54 23.47 46.04
CA GLU A 62 -28.11 23.15 44.73
C GLU A 62 -29.51 23.73 44.53
N ALA A 63 -30.35 23.80 45.57
CA ALA A 63 -31.71 24.36 45.48
C ALA A 63 -31.73 25.87 45.23
N GLU A 64 -30.64 26.57 45.51
CA GLU A 64 -30.50 28.02 45.35
C GLU A 64 -29.94 28.41 43.97
N ILE A 65 -29.62 27.42 43.13
CA ILE A 65 -28.94 27.58 41.84
C ILE A 65 -29.85 27.12 40.71
N GLU A 66 -30.21 28.03 39.80
CA GLU A 66 -31.02 27.75 38.62
C GLU A 66 -30.19 27.92 37.33
N LYS A 67 -30.29 26.97 36.40
CA LYS A 67 -29.65 27.04 35.08
C LYS A 67 -30.59 27.72 34.09
N LYS A 68 -30.38 29.00 33.81
CA LYS A 68 -31.05 29.71 32.70
C LYS A 68 -30.18 29.68 31.43
N PRO A 69 -30.77 29.41 30.25
CA PRO A 69 -30.03 29.38 28.99
C PRO A 69 -29.53 30.78 28.66
N ALA A 70 -28.27 30.88 28.24
CA ALA A 70 -27.74 32.10 27.64
C ALA A 70 -28.45 32.39 26.31
N GLN A 71 -28.52 33.66 25.92
CA GLN A 71 -28.99 34.10 24.60
C GLN A 71 -28.42 33.17 23.52
N LYS A 72 -29.31 32.51 22.76
CA LYS A 72 -28.93 31.50 21.77
C LYS A 72 -28.58 32.10 20.42
N PHE A 73 -29.30 33.15 20.02
CA PHE A 73 -29.06 33.88 18.78
C PHE A 73 -28.55 35.28 19.11
N ALA A 74 -27.33 35.62 18.68
CA ALA A 74 -26.74 36.92 18.98
C ALA A 74 -27.47 38.05 18.24
N ASN A 75 -27.37 39.29 18.73
CA ASN A 75 -27.86 40.45 17.99
C ASN A 75 -27.10 40.55 16.65
N GLY A 76 -27.84 40.72 15.56
CA GLY A 76 -27.37 40.66 14.17
C GLY A 76 -27.46 39.26 13.53
N SER A 77 -27.76 38.21 14.28
CA SER A 77 -27.92 36.85 13.71
C SER A 77 -29.14 36.77 12.78
N ARG A 78 -28.97 36.12 11.64
CA ARG A 78 -30.06 35.85 10.70
C ARG A 78 -30.87 34.66 11.19
N VAL A 79 -32.18 34.81 11.27
CA VAL A 79 -33.12 33.80 11.77
C VAL A 79 -34.31 33.65 10.83
N LEU A 80 -34.85 32.44 10.79
CA LEU A 80 -36.14 32.15 10.16
C LEU A 80 -37.20 32.15 11.25
N VAL A 81 -38.18 33.05 11.15
CA VAL A 81 -39.23 33.24 12.15
C VAL A 81 -40.55 32.72 11.61
N LYS A 82 -41.24 31.88 12.39
CA LYS A 82 -42.60 31.45 12.09
C LYS A 82 -43.60 32.43 12.70
N ARG A 83 -44.43 33.04 11.86
CA ARG A 83 -45.47 34.00 12.26
C ARG A 83 -46.68 33.25 12.82
N SER A 84 -47.52 33.95 13.56
CA SER A 84 -48.80 33.43 14.06
C SER A 84 -49.77 33.03 12.95
N SER A 85 -49.61 33.56 11.73
CA SER A 85 -50.33 33.12 10.52
C SER A 85 -49.92 31.73 10.02
N GLY A 86 -48.81 31.19 10.54
CA GLY A 86 -48.19 29.95 10.06
C GLY A 86 -47.12 30.15 8.99
N ASP A 87 -47.03 31.35 8.41
CA ASP A 87 -46.03 31.70 7.39
C ASP A 87 -44.64 31.90 8.01
N GLU A 88 -43.60 31.57 7.26
CA GLU A 88 -42.22 31.71 7.68
C GLU A 88 -41.55 32.87 6.94
N SER A 89 -40.79 33.69 7.66
CA SER A 89 -40.14 34.88 7.10
C SER A 89 -38.73 35.02 7.66
N PHE A 90 -37.79 35.44 6.81
CA PHE A 90 -36.42 35.72 7.23
C PHE A 90 -36.34 37.08 7.93
N GLY A 91 -35.44 37.19 8.90
CA GLY A 91 -35.13 38.45 9.55
C GLY A 91 -33.83 38.38 10.35
N TYR A 92 -33.47 39.50 10.97
CA TYR A 92 -32.28 39.64 11.80
C TYR A 92 -32.67 39.97 13.24
N VAL A 93 -32.04 39.30 14.19
CA VAL A 93 -32.21 39.59 15.62
C VAL A 93 -31.68 40.99 15.89
N LYS A 94 -32.56 41.91 16.30
CA LYS A 94 -32.19 43.29 16.64
C LYS A 94 -31.80 43.40 18.11
N GLU A 95 -32.59 42.80 18.98
CA GLU A 95 -32.41 42.86 20.43
C GLU A 95 -32.98 41.60 21.10
N TYR A 96 -32.43 41.24 22.27
CA TYR A 96 -32.93 40.15 23.11
C TYR A 96 -33.18 40.67 24.52
N ASN A 97 -34.40 40.49 25.02
CA ASN A 97 -34.75 40.83 26.39
C ASN A 97 -34.54 39.62 27.30
N GLU A 98 -33.44 39.63 28.07
CA GLU A 98 -33.05 38.52 28.94
C GLU A 98 -34.06 38.23 30.08
N LYS A 99 -34.87 39.22 30.48
CA LYS A 99 -35.87 39.05 31.56
C LYS A 99 -37.14 38.34 31.07
N THR A 100 -37.57 38.61 29.83
CA THR A 100 -38.79 38.03 29.24
C THR A 100 -38.50 36.89 28.27
N GLN A 101 -37.23 36.65 27.93
CA GLN A 101 -36.76 35.67 26.94
C GLN A 101 -37.35 35.86 25.54
N VAL A 102 -37.66 37.10 25.17
CA VAL A 102 -38.23 37.48 23.88
C VAL A 102 -37.15 38.16 23.02
N TYR A 103 -37.13 37.81 21.74
CA TYR A 103 -36.27 38.42 20.73
C TYR A 103 -37.09 39.38 19.86
N THR A 104 -36.56 40.56 19.63
CA THR A 104 -37.08 41.51 18.63
C THR A 104 -36.34 41.25 17.32
N VAL A 105 -37.07 40.84 16.28
CA VAL A 105 -36.52 40.49 14.96
C VAL A 105 -37.01 41.46 13.91
N LYS A 106 -36.08 42.03 13.11
CA LYS A 106 -36.41 42.85 11.94
C LYS A 106 -36.57 41.94 10.71
N LEU A 107 -37.74 41.94 10.07
CA LEU A 107 -38.05 41.04 8.94
C LEU A 107 -37.52 41.60 7.60
N ASP A 108 -37.06 40.71 6.72
CA ASP A 108 -36.54 41.05 5.38
C ASP A 108 -37.66 41.54 4.44
N THR A 109 -38.88 41.02 4.58
CA THR A 109 -40.04 41.36 3.74
C THR A 109 -41.38 41.27 4.49
N GLY A 110 -42.27 42.25 4.25
CA GLY A 110 -43.67 42.27 4.72
C GLY A 110 -43.90 42.98 6.08
N PRO A 111 -45.10 43.54 6.32
CA PRO A 111 -45.44 44.19 7.59
C PRO A 111 -45.88 43.18 8.68
N PRO A 112 -45.62 43.44 9.98
CA PRO A 112 -44.84 44.55 10.52
C PRO A 112 -43.33 44.37 10.32
N GLU A 113 -42.60 45.48 10.21
CA GLU A 113 -41.14 45.50 9.95
C GLU A 113 -40.32 44.90 11.12
N GLU A 114 -40.86 44.95 12.34
CA GLU A 114 -40.27 44.35 13.54
C GLU A 114 -41.30 43.44 14.24
N LEU A 115 -40.82 42.29 14.73
CA LEU A 115 -41.64 41.27 15.36
C LEU A 115 -40.97 40.76 16.63
N ASP A 116 -41.70 40.81 17.74
CA ASP A 116 -41.30 40.21 19.00
C ASP A 116 -41.73 38.73 19.05
N THR A 117 -40.78 37.84 19.31
CA THR A 117 -41.02 36.40 19.24
C THR A 117 -40.14 35.62 20.23
N GLY A 118 -40.65 34.48 20.71
CA GLY A 118 -39.93 33.58 21.61
C GLY A 118 -38.95 32.67 20.87
N GLU A 119 -37.97 32.11 21.58
CA GLU A 119 -36.95 31.22 20.99
C GLU A 119 -37.56 30.06 20.19
N GLY A 120 -38.65 29.45 20.68
CA GLY A 120 -39.29 28.30 20.04
C GLY A 120 -39.91 28.57 18.66
N SER A 121 -40.10 29.84 18.31
CA SER A 121 -40.65 30.28 17.03
C SER A 121 -39.57 30.73 16.03
N MET A 122 -38.30 30.59 16.39
CA MET A 122 -37.15 30.96 15.56
C MET A 122 -36.22 29.77 15.32
N ARG A 123 -35.63 29.73 14.13
CA ARG A 123 -34.59 28.77 13.75
C ARG A 123 -33.38 29.50 13.18
N ASP A 124 -32.19 28.94 13.38
CA ASP A 124 -30.95 29.47 12.81
C ASP A 124 -31.04 29.51 11.28
N ALA A 125 -30.77 30.67 10.69
CA ALA A 125 -30.72 30.87 9.24
C ALA A 125 -29.30 31.23 8.76
N SER A 126 -28.28 30.98 9.60
CA SER A 126 -26.88 30.96 9.15
C SER A 126 -26.73 29.97 7.98
N PRO A 127 -25.89 30.26 6.98
CA PRO A 127 -25.83 29.46 5.76
C PRO A 127 -25.32 28.06 6.11
N VAL A 128 -26.23 27.09 6.17
CA VAL A 128 -25.89 25.67 6.00
C VAL A 128 -25.34 25.55 4.57
N ILE A 129 -24.03 25.48 4.46
CA ILE A 129 -23.27 25.30 3.20
C ILE A 129 -23.64 23.99 2.46
N SER A 130 -24.59 23.18 2.95
CA SER A 130 -24.82 21.82 2.45
C SER A 130 -26.15 21.54 1.72
N TRP A 131 -27.06 22.51 1.53
CA TRP A 131 -28.29 22.24 0.74
C TRP A 131 -28.56 23.29 -0.33
N TYR A 132 -28.37 24.58 -0.05
CA TYR A 132 -28.51 25.62 -1.06
C TYR A 132 -27.34 25.61 -2.06
N ALA A 133 -26.11 25.33 -1.61
CA ALA A 133 -24.98 25.08 -2.50
C ALA A 133 -25.16 23.77 -3.28
N MET A 134 -25.84 22.77 -2.72
CA MET A 134 -26.15 21.51 -3.40
C MET A 134 -27.29 21.69 -4.41
N LEU A 135 -28.29 22.53 -4.15
CA LEU A 135 -29.36 22.88 -5.10
C LEU A 135 -28.89 23.87 -6.16
N TYR A 136 -27.98 24.80 -5.84
CA TYR A 136 -27.28 25.59 -6.85
C TYR A 136 -26.39 24.67 -7.67
N GLN A 137 -25.54 23.84 -7.07
CA GLN A 137 -24.75 22.84 -7.79
C GLN A 137 -25.64 21.88 -8.58
N TYR A 138 -26.83 21.47 -8.12
CA TYR A 138 -27.73 20.57 -8.82
C TYR A 138 -28.48 21.27 -9.96
N LYS A 139 -28.97 22.50 -9.75
CA LYS A 139 -29.57 23.32 -10.82
C LYS A 139 -28.52 23.64 -11.89
N TRP A 140 -27.32 23.98 -11.45
CA TRP A 140 -26.13 24.21 -12.27
C TRP A 140 -25.70 22.92 -13.00
N PHE A 141 -25.59 21.77 -12.32
CA PHE A 141 -25.37 20.44 -12.93
C PHE A 141 -26.46 20.08 -13.94
N THR A 142 -27.74 20.34 -13.67
CA THR A 142 -28.83 20.04 -14.61
C THR A 142 -28.87 20.98 -15.80
N THR A 143 -28.48 22.25 -15.63
CA THR A 143 -28.38 23.21 -16.74
C THR A 143 -27.14 22.91 -17.58
N ASP A 144 -26.01 22.54 -16.97
CA ASP A 144 -24.80 22.09 -17.66
C ASP A 144 -24.94 20.72 -18.31
N LEU A 145 -25.67 19.78 -17.72
CA LEU A 145 -25.94 18.48 -18.35
C LEU A 145 -26.82 18.67 -19.57
N ILE A 146 -27.83 19.56 -19.50
CA ILE A 146 -28.71 19.88 -20.62
C ILE A 146 -27.96 20.68 -21.69
N SER A 147 -27.16 21.67 -21.33
CA SER A 147 -26.32 22.44 -22.26
C SER A 147 -25.23 21.57 -22.89
N ALA A 148 -24.62 20.65 -22.13
CA ALA A 148 -23.71 19.63 -22.65
C ALA A 148 -24.46 18.64 -23.55
N LEU A 149 -25.66 18.18 -23.19
CA LEU A 149 -26.48 17.30 -24.03
C LEU A 149 -26.93 17.99 -25.32
N ILE A 150 -27.27 19.28 -25.29
CA ILE A 150 -27.59 20.10 -26.48
C ILE A 150 -26.34 20.27 -27.35
N PHE A 151 -25.17 20.53 -26.74
CA PHE A 151 -23.90 20.53 -27.46
C PHE A 151 -23.61 19.17 -28.11
N TRP A 152 -23.77 18.08 -27.37
CA TRP A 152 -23.59 16.71 -27.84
C TRP A 152 -24.63 16.26 -28.88
N ALA A 153 -25.84 16.83 -28.87
CA ALA A 153 -26.91 16.47 -29.80
C ALA A 153 -26.96 17.34 -31.06
N VAL A 154 -26.52 18.61 -31.01
CA VAL A 154 -26.65 19.58 -32.13
C VAL A 154 -25.31 19.90 -32.79
N LEU A 155 -24.27 20.16 -32.00
CA LEU A 155 -22.95 20.59 -32.51
C LEU A 155 -21.95 19.43 -32.59
N ALA A 156 -22.08 18.42 -31.73
CA ALA A 156 -21.18 17.29 -31.75
C ALA A 156 -21.40 16.32 -32.92
N PRO A 157 -22.60 16.09 -33.51
CA PRO A 157 -22.70 15.18 -34.65
C PRO A 157 -21.82 15.55 -35.86
N PRO A 158 -21.73 16.82 -36.32
CA PRO A 158 -20.81 17.17 -37.41
C PRO A 158 -19.34 17.10 -36.97
N VAL A 159 -19.01 17.44 -35.72
CA VAL A 159 -17.65 17.33 -35.18
C VAL A 159 -17.23 15.87 -35.02
N ILE A 160 -18.10 15.01 -34.49
CA ILE A 160 -17.93 13.56 -34.37
C ILE A 160 -17.83 12.94 -35.76
N ALA A 161 -18.65 13.34 -36.74
CA ALA A 161 -18.55 12.86 -38.12
C ALA A 161 -17.21 13.24 -38.76
N LEU A 162 -16.74 14.47 -38.54
CA LEU A 162 -15.42 14.92 -39.00
C LEU A 162 -14.30 14.12 -38.31
N ILE A 163 -14.39 13.90 -37.00
CA ILE A 163 -13.42 13.12 -36.22
C ILE A 163 -13.42 11.66 -36.68
N LEU A 164 -14.58 11.02 -36.83
CA LEU A 164 -14.72 9.66 -37.36
C LEU A 164 -14.19 9.57 -38.79
N TYR A 165 -14.44 10.56 -39.64
CA TYR A 165 -13.87 10.62 -40.98
C TYR A 165 -12.34 10.72 -40.94
N THR A 166 -11.79 11.57 -40.07
CA THR A 166 -10.35 11.78 -39.91
C THR A 166 -9.67 10.53 -39.35
N VAL A 167 -10.24 9.93 -38.31
CA VAL A 167 -9.79 8.66 -37.72
C VAL A 167 -9.87 7.55 -38.75
N THR A 168 -10.98 7.43 -39.50
CA THR A 168 -11.12 6.40 -40.54
C THR A 168 -10.09 6.58 -41.65
N LYS A 169 -9.77 7.82 -42.04
CA LYS A 169 -8.71 8.12 -43.02
C LYS A 169 -7.30 7.87 -42.48
N ILE A 170 -7.06 8.11 -41.19
CA ILE A 170 -5.78 7.78 -40.53
C ILE A 170 -5.64 6.26 -40.45
N VAL A 171 -6.65 5.55 -39.95
CA VAL A 171 -6.67 4.10 -39.81
C VAL A 171 -6.55 3.41 -41.18
N ARG A 172 -7.31 3.83 -42.20
CA ARG A 172 -7.14 3.32 -43.58
C ARG A 172 -5.73 3.57 -44.12
N SER A 173 -5.17 4.77 -43.92
CA SER A 173 -3.79 5.05 -44.33
C SER A 173 -2.74 4.20 -43.60
N ILE A 174 -3.03 3.74 -42.38
CA ILE A 174 -2.18 2.80 -41.63
C ILE A 174 -2.34 1.38 -42.21
N ILE A 175 -3.58 0.94 -42.48
CA ILE A 175 -3.91 -0.38 -43.04
C ILE A 175 -3.36 -0.53 -44.47
N ASP A 176 -3.60 0.44 -45.36
CA ASP A 176 -3.14 0.45 -46.76
C ASP A 176 -1.60 0.34 -46.86
N TYR A 177 -0.89 0.83 -45.84
CA TYR A 177 0.56 0.69 -45.73
C TYR A 177 0.98 -0.64 -45.07
N GLN A 178 0.26 -1.09 -44.03
CA GLN A 178 0.59 -2.28 -43.25
C GLN A 178 0.35 -3.59 -44.03
N ASP A 179 -0.75 -3.68 -44.78
CA ASP A 179 -1.18 -4.94 -45.41
C ASP A 179 -0.99 -4.95 -46.95
N ASP A 180 -1.07 -3.79 -47.63
CA ASP A 180 -1.09 -3.73 -49.11
C ASP A 180 0.21 -3.20 -49.75
N GLN A 181 1.17 -2.66 -48.96
CA GLN A 181 2.39 -1.96 -49.45
C GLN A 181 2.15 -0.89 -50.55
N ASN A 182 0.92 -0.40 -50.71
CA ASN A 182 0.52 0.48 -51.82
C ASN A 182 1.01 1.94 -51.69
N ALA A 183 1.69 2.31 -50.60
CA ALA A 183 2.21 3.66 -50.36
C ALA A 183 3.63 3.65 -49.77
N GLU A 184 4.53 4.46 -50.32
CA GLU A 184 5.89 4.61 -49.79
C GLU A 184 5.92 5.31 -48.43
N TYR A 185 6.90 4.96 -47.58
CA TYR A 185 7.09 5.50 -46.22
C TYR A 185 7.09 7.04 -46.19
N HIS A 186 7.79 7.65 -47.15
CA HIS A 186 7.87 9.10 -47.28
C HIS A 186 6.51 9.74 -47.57
N THR A 187 5.65 9.07 -48.35
CA THR A 187 4.30 9.54 -48.67
C THR A 187 3.42 9.56 -47.41
N PHE A 188 3.48 8.52 -46.58
CA PHE A 188 2.76 8.46 -45.30
C PHE A 188 3.21 9.56 -44.33
N VAL A 189 4.52 9.71 -44.11
CA VAL A 189 5.07 10.72 -43.20
C VAL A 189 4.72 12.14 -43.67
N ASN A 190 4.84 12.41 -44.97
CA ASN A 190 4.45 13.68 -45.56
C ASN A 190 2.96 13.96 -45.37
N LEU A 191 2.09 12.96 -45.52
CA LEU A 191 0.66 13.09 -45.26
C LEU A 191 0.35 13.44 -43.80
N GLN A 192 1.02 12.83 -42.82
CA GLN A 192 0.83 13.18 -41.41
C GLN A 192 1.40 14.57 -41.08
N ALA A 193 2.57 14.91 -41.62
CA ALA A 193 3.19 16.23 -41.45
C ALA A 193 2.32 17.36 -42.02
N VAL A 194 1.71 17.14 -43.19
CA VAL A 194 0.76 18.10 -43.80
C VAL A 194 -0.47 18.27 -42.91
N ARG A 195 -1.07 17.18 -42.41
CA ARG A 195 -2.23 17.25 -41.49
C ARG A 195 -1.91 18.03 -40.23
N LEU A 196 -0.75 17.78 -39.62
CA LEU A 196 -0.29 18.46 -38.42
C LEU A 196 0.00 19.95 -38.67
N SER A 197 0.57 20.27 -39.84
CA SER A 197 0.83 21.65 -40.28
C SER A 197 -0.46 22.44 -40.47
N ILE A 198 -1.49 21.84 -41.08
CA ILE A 198 -2.82 22.46 -41.23
C ILE A 198 -3.43 22.77 -39.86
N LEU A 199 -3.40 21.83 -38.92
CA LEU A 199 -3.90 22.04 -37.56
C LEU A 199 -3.14 23.15 -36.83
N THR A 200 -1.84 23.26 -37.06
CA THR A 200 -0.98 24.29 -36.44
C THR A 200 -1.28 25.67 -36.99
N ILE A 201 -1.43 25.80 -38.31
CA ILE A 201 -1.84 27.06 -38.96
C ILE A 201 -3.19 27.51 -38.40
N PHE A 202 -4.15 26.59 -38.29
CA PHE A 202 -5.44 26.88 -37.70
C PHE A 202 -5.33 27.32 -36.23
N GLY A 203 -4.47 26.66 -35.44
CA GLY A 203 -4.18 27.04 -34.05
C GLY A 203 -3.56 28.43 -33.91
N VAL A 204 -2.65 28.82 -34.80
CA VAL A 204 -2.06 30.17 -34.83
C VAL A 204 -3.12 31.22 -35.17
N CYS A 205 -3.93 30.98 -36.21
CA CYS A 205 -5.05 31.86 -36.55
C CYS A 205 -6.05 32.02 -35.40
N LEU A 206 -6.37 30.93 -34.72
CA LEU A 206 -7.24 30.93 -33.54
C LEU A 206 -6.62 31.73 -32.38
N THR A 207 -5.32 31.59 -32.15
CA THR A 207 -4.61 32.35 -31.11
C THR A 207 -4.70 33.85 -31.37
N ILE A 208 -4.48 34.28 -32.62
CA ILE A 208 -4.64 35.68 -33.03
C ILE A 208 -6.08 36.15 -32.83
N TYR A 209 -7.06 35.30 -33.17
CA TYR A 209 -8.48 35.58 -32.99
C TYR A 209 -8.86 35.77 -31.51
N VAL A 210 -8.39 34.89 -30.63
CA VAL A 210 -8.58 34.98 -29.17
C VAL A 210 -7.92 36.20 -28.57
N LEU A 211 -6.63 36.43 -28.87
CA LEU A 211 -5.90 37.60 -28.38
C LEU A 211 -6.56 38.93 -28.78
N SER A 212 -7.19 38.96 -29.97
CA SER A 212 -7.94 40.14 -30.40
C SER A 212 -9.22 40.38 -29.58
N ALA A 213 -9.88 39.35 -29.05
CA ALA A 213 -11.00 39.50 -28.13
C ALA A 213 -10.53 39.98 -26.76
N MET A 214 -9.52 39.30 -26.18
CA MET A 214 -8.96 39.66 -24.88
C MET A 214 -8.38 41.09 -24.84
N SER A 215 -7.99 41.64 -26.00
CA SER A 215 -7.55 43.05 -26.09
C SER A 215 -8.66 44.08 -25.80
N ARG A 216 -9.94 43.69 -25.83
CA ARG A 216 -11.09 44.57 -25.57
C ARG A 216 -11.48 44.63 -24.10
N VAL A 217 -11.27 43.55 -23.36
CA VAL A 217 -11.48 43.47 -21.92
C VAL A 217 -10.15 43.08 -21.28
N ILE A 218 -9.28 44.08 -21.08
CA ILE A 218 -7.94 43.86 -20.55
C ILE A 218 -8.04 43.61 -19.04
N ILE A 219 -7.64 42.44 -18.59
CA ILE A 219 -7.59 42.08 -17.17
C ILE A 219 -6.14 41.74 -16.81
N PRO A 220 -5.50 42.47 -15.88
CA PRO A 220 -4.18 42.10 -15.38
C PRO A 220 -4.19 40.69 -14.77
N ASN A 221 -3.14 39.90 -15.02
CA ASN A 221 -3.09 38.50 -14.57
C ASN A 221 -3.28 38.32 -13.05
N ASN A 222 -2.74 39.24 -12.25
CA ASN A 222 -2.91 39.27 -10.80
C ASN A 222 -4.33 39.65 -10.34
N MET A 223 -5.13 40.27 -11.22
CA MET A 223 -6.51 40.68 -10.94
C MET A 223 -7.55 39.68 -11.47
N LEU A 224 -7.14 38.72 -12.32
CA LEU A 224 -8.04 37.77 -12.96
C LEU A 224 -8.80 36.92 -11.92
N VAL A 225 -8.10 36.21 -11.03
CA VAL A 225 -8.73 35.36 -10.01
C VAL A 225 -9.61 36.18 -9.05
N PRO A 226 -9.15 37.32 -8.50
CA PRO A 226 -9.99 38.18 -7.67
C PRO A 226 -11.27 38.66 -8.37
N PHE A 227 -11.19 39.05 -9.65
CA PHE A 227 -12.34 39.52 -10.40
C PHE A 227 -13.34 38.40 -10.69
N VAL A 228 -12.85 37.18 -10.93
CA VAL A 228 -13.72 36.01 -11.18
C VAL A 228 -14.57 35.74 -9.94
N GLU A 229 -13.96 35.71 -8.76
CA GLU A 229 -14.70 35.47 -7.52
C GLU A 229 -15.65 36.62 -7.16
N LEU A 230 -15.31 37.86 -7.52
CA LEU A 230 -16.19 39.01 -7.33
C LEU A 230 -17.40 38.97 -8.27
N ALA A 231 -17.23 38.56 -9.53
CA ALA A 231 -18.32 38.42 -10.51
C ALA A 231 -19.42 37.47 -10.03
N TYR A 232 -19.07 36.44 -9.26
CA TYR A 232 -20.03 35.47 -8.71
C TYR A 232 -20.82 35.94 -7.48
N ARG A 233 -20.62 37.19 -7.01
CA ARG A 233 -21.28 37.72 -5.80
C ARG A 233 -22.46 38.65 -6.09
N ASP A 234 -23.05 38.60 -7.29
CA ASP A 234 -24.19 39.41 -7.72
C ASP A 234 -23.98 40.94 -7.47
N ILE A 235 -22.77 41.42 -7.77
CA ILE A 235 -22.42 42.84 -7.61
C ILE A 235 -23.08 43.70 -8.69
N THR A 236 -23.66 44.84 -8.28
CA THR A 236 -24.29 45.79 -9.21
C THR A 236 -23.26 46.79 -9.74
N CYS A 237 -23.30 47.06 -11.04
CA CYS A 237 -22.48 48.03 -11.74
C CYS A 237 -23.04 49.46 -11.72
N THR A 238 -24.31 49.66 -11.36
CA THR A 238 -24.91 51.01 -11.24
C THR A 238 -24.68 51.66 -9.87
N ASP A 239 -24.54 50.87 -8.81
CA ASP A 239 -24.22 51.36 -7.47
C ASP A 239 -22.71 51.27 -7.19
N ARG A 240 -22.05 52.42 -7.30
CA ARG A 240 -20.60 52.54 -7.11
C ARG A 240 -20.17 52.19 -5.69
N ASP A 241 -20.96 52.57 -4.68
CA ASP A 241 -20.61 52.37 -3.29
C ASP A 241 -20.81 50.91 -2.89
N ALA A 242 -21.87 50.26 -3.38
CA ALA A 242 -22.07 48.82 -3.22
C ALA A 242 -20.96 48.00 -3.90
N PHE A 243 -20.55 48.39 -5.11
CA PHE A 243 -19.43 47.74 -5.81
C PHE A 243 -18.13 47.80 -4.99
N TRP A 244 -17.73 49.00 -4.54
CA TRP A 244 -16.48 49.16 -3.77
C TRP A 244 -16.56 48.49 -2.40
N THR A 245 -17.73 48.49 -1.76
CA THR A 245 -17.93 47.78 -0.48
C THR A 245 -17.73 46.27 -0.65
N ALA A 246 -18.33 45.68 -1.70
CA ALA A 246 -18.16 44.26 -2.02
C ALA A 246 -16.72 43.94 -2.43
N PHE A 247 -16.10 44.84 -3.20
CA PHE A 247 -14.70 44.75 -3.61
C PHE A 247 -13.77 44.73 -2.40
N GLU A 248 -13.86 45.71 -1.49
CA GLU A 248 -13.01 45.83 -0.30
C GLU A 248 -13.22 44.68 0.69
N ALA A 249 -14.46 44.24 0.89
CA ALA A 249 -14.78 43.09 1.73
C ALA A 249 -14.04 41.83 1.26
N TYR A 250 -13.87 41.68 -0.05
CA TYR A 250 -13.22 40.54 -0.66
C TYR A 250 -11.70 40.74 -0.84
N ALA A 251 -11.25 41.96 -1.10
CA ALA A 251 -9.85 42.30 -1.31
C ALA A 251 -8.97 42.07 -0.06
N LYS A 252 -9.57 41.99 1.14
CA LYS A 252 -8.92 41.52 2.38
C LYS A 252 -8.37 40.09 2.30
N HIS A 253 -8.91 39.25 1.41
CA HIS A 253 -8.45 37.88 1.20
C HIS A 253 -7.23 37.80 0.25
N TRP A 254 -7.00 38.82 -0.58
CA TRP A 254 -5.97 38.83 -1.63
C TRP A 254 -5.10 40.10 -1.56
N ASN A 255 -4.24 40.15 -0.53
CA ASN A 255 -3.43 41.32 -0.16
C ASN A 255 -2.62 41.95 -1.32
N GLU A 256 -2.05 41.15 -2.23
CA GLU A 256 -1.21 41.65 -3.34
C GLU A 256 -2.02 42.29 -4.47
N ALA A 257 -3.15 41.69 -4.86
CA ALA A 257 -4.05 42.23 -5.89
C ALA A 257 -4.74 43.52 -5.39
N ASN A 258 -5.17 43.51 -4.13
CA ASN A 258 -5.80 44.64 -3.44
C ASN A 258 -4.91 45.90 -3.46
N ALA A 259 -3.63 45.76 -3.11
CA ALA A 259 -2.69 46.88 -3.08
C ALA A 259 -2.47 47.50 -4.48
N SER A 260 -2.44 46.68 -5.53
CA SER A 260 -2.25 47.16 -6.91
C SER A 260 -3.45 47.89 -7.49
N CYS A 261 -4.67 47.48 -7.12
CA CYS A 261 -5.93 48.06 -7.58
C CYS A 261 -6.19 49.42 -6.90
N HIS A 262 -6.02 49.51 -5.57
CA HIS A 262 -6.26 50.74 -4.80
C HIS A 262 -5.25 51.86 -5.09
N ALA A 263 -4.07 51.52 -5.60
CA ALA A 263 -3.03 52.50 -5.94
C ALA A 263 -3.39 53.38 -7.15
N LEU A 264 -4.42 53.01 -7.92
CA LEU A 264 -4.80 53.68 -9.17
C LEU A 264 -6.31 54.03 -9.18
N PRO A 265 -6.70 55.19 -9.75
CA PRO A 265 -8.12 55.50 -9.94
C PRO A 265 -8.79 54.44 -10.82
N ASN A 266 -9.95 53.94 -10.40
CA ASN A 266 -10.66 52.81 -11.01
C ASN A 266 -9.73 51.62 -11.33
N CYS A 267 -8.72 51.35 -10.49
CA CYS A 267 -7.75 50.28 -10.68
C CYS A 267 -6.98 50.31 -12.02
N GLY A 268 -6.77 51.52 -12.57
CA GLY A 268 -6.06 51.71 -13.83
C GLY A 268 -6.96 51.65 -15.07
N TYR A 269 -8.27 51.43 -14.91
CA TYR A 269 -9.24 51.50 -16.02
C TYR A 269 -9.67 52.94 -16.31
N SER A 270 -9.95 53.22 -17.58
CA SER A 270 -10.34 54.56 -18.06
C SER A 270 -11.64 55.11 -17.44
N SER A 271 -12.53 54.22 -16.99
CA SER A 271 -13.78 54.58 -16.32
C SER A 271 -14.23 53.49 -15.34
N PHE A 272 -15.14 53.86 -14.43
CA PHE A 272 -15.78 52.90 -13.52
C PHE A 272 -16.59 51.84 -14.30
N GLU A 273 -17.21 52.23 -15.41
CA GLU A 273 -17.92 51.33 -16.30
C GLU A 273 -16.98 50.26 -16.89
N SER A 274 -15.79 50.66 -17.35
CA SER A 274 -14.77 49.73 -17.87
C SER A 274 -14.25 48.79 -16.80
N LEU A 275 -14.10 49.26 -15.55
CA LEU A 275 -13.74 48.40 -14.42
C LEU A 275 -14.84 47.37 -14.14
N CYS A 276 -16.11 47.78 -14.09
CA CYS A 276 -17.20 46.84 -13.83
C CYS A 276 -17.35 45.80 -14.95
N GLN A 277 -17.24 46.22 -16.21
CA GLN A 277 -17.20 45.31 -17.35
C GLN A 277 -16.06 44.30 -17.23
N ALA A 278 -14.85 44.75 -16.84
CA ALA A 278 -13.72 43.86 -16.63
C ALA A 278 -13.97 42.83 -15.52
N VAL A 279 -14.66 43.21 -14.44
CA VAL A 279 -15.04 42.26 -13.39
C VAL A 279 -16.05 41.24 -13.92
N GLN A 280 -17.15 41.69 -14.53
CA GLN A 280 -18.24 40.82 -14.99
C GLN A 280 -17.80 39.84 -16.09
N TYR A 281 -16.93 40.27 -17.00
CA TYR A 281 -16.40 39.42 -18.07
C TYR A 281 -15.21 38.54 -17.64
N SER A 282 -14.68 38.72 -16.43
CA SER A 282 -13.49 37.98 -15.97
C SER A 282 -13.64 36.45 -15.98
N PRO A 283 -14.80 35.82 -15.70
CA PRO A 283 -14.94 34.36 -15.81
C PRO A 283 -14.87 33.86 -17.26
N MET A 284 -15.34 34.66 -18.22
CA MET A 284 -15.25 34.33 -19.65
C MET A 284 -13.81 34.46 -20.14
N VAL A 285 -13.09 35.52 -19.73
CA VAL A 285 -11.66 35.72 -20.03
C VAL A 285 -10.81 34.59 -19.45
N GLN A 286 -11.12 34.12 -18.24
CA GLN A 286 -10.44 32.97 -17.63
C GLN A 286 -10.69 31.67 -18.43
N ALA A 287 -11.95 31.39 -18.78
CA ALA A 287 -12.32 30.20 -19.55
C ALA A 287 -11.69 30.19 -20.95
N GLU A 288 -11.64 31.35 -21.62
CA GLU A 288 -10.99 31.55 -22.92
C GLU A 288 -9.48 31.28 -22.85
N GLY A 289 -8.82 31.78 -21.80
CA GLY A 289 -7.40 31.54 -21.55
C GLY A 289 -7.08 30.04 -21.39
N VAL A 290 -7.92 29.30 -20.65
CA VAL A 290 -7.74 27.85 -20.49
C VAL A 290 -7.98 27.09 -21.78
N ASP A 291 -9.01 27.44 -22.56
CA ASP A 291 -9.26 26.78 -23.85
C ASP A 291 -8.12 26.99 -24.84
N LEU A 292 -7.63 28.23 -24.94
CA LEU A 292 -6.51 28.56 -25.79
C LEU A 292 -5.29 27.69 -25.41
N PHE A 293 -5.00 27.63 -24.12
CA PHE A 293 -3.86 26.86 -23.62
C PHE A 293 -4.02 25.35 -23.87
N LYS A 294 -5.23 24.80 -23.70
CA LYS A 294 -5.54 23.39 -24.03
C LYS A 294 -5.30 23.06 -25.50
N VAL A 295 -5.78 23.90 -26.42
CA VAL A 295 -5.59 23.73 -27.87
C VAL A 295 -4.10 23.81 -28.24
N LEU A 296 -3.37 24.76 -27.66
CA LEU A 296 -1.94 24.93 -27.90
C LEU A 296 -1.10 23.77 -27.35
N ILE A 297 -1.37 23.31 -26.12
CA ILE A 297 -0.71 22.12 -25.55
C ILE A 297 -0.96 20.91 -26.42
N PHE A 298 -2.20 20.67 -26.83
CA PHE A 298 -2.54 19.52 -27.66
C PHE A 298 -1.73 19.53 -28.96
N ASN A 299 -1.66 20.67 -29.65
CA ASN A 299 -0.86 20.82 -30.85
C ASN A 299 0.64 20.62 -30.60
N TRP A 300 1.18 21.24 -29.55
CA TRP A 300 2.60 21.10 -29.19
C TRP A 300 2.96 19.65 -28.87
N LEU A 301 2.17 18.97 -28.05
CA LEU A 301 2.38 17.56 -27.72
C LEU A 301 2.19 16.66 -28.94
N ALA A 302 1.25 16.96 -29.83
CA ALA A 302 1.10 16.21 -31.08
C ALA A 302 2.35 16.31 -31.97
N TRP A 303 2.98 17.49 -32.07
CA TRP A 303 4.28 17.66 -32.73
C TRP A 303 5.40 16.92 -32.04
N THR A 304 5.47 17.02 -30.71
CA THR A 304 6.55 16.41 -29.93
C THR A 304 6.48 14.89 -30.02
N LEU A 305 5.28 14.31 -29.83
CA LEU A 305 5.03 12.88 -29.91
C LEU A 305 5.14 12.34 -31.34
N GLY A 306 4.62 13.07 -32.33
CA GLY A 306 4.78 12.73 -33.75
C GLY A 306 6.25 12.69 -34.15
N SER A 307 7.04 13.69 -33.73
CA SER A 307 8.48 13.75 -34.00
C SER A 307 9.25 12.64 -33.27
N LEU A 308 8.90 12.32 -32.02
CA LEU A 308 9.52 11.22 -31.28
C LEU A 308 9.20 9.84 -31.86
N LEU A 309 8.00 9.65 -32.41
CA LEU A 309 7.59 8.40 -33.06
C LEU A 309 8.28 8.22 -34.42
N VAL A 310 8.44 9.30 -35.19
CA VAL A 310 9.07 9.28 -36.53
C VAL A 310 10.59 9.32 -36.46
N PHE A 311 11.18 10.23 -35.69
CA PHE A 311 12.62 10.49 -35.66
C PHE A 311 13.34 9.97 -34.40
N GLY A 312 12.66 9.91 -33.25
CA GLY A 312 13.32 9.66 -31.96
C GLY A 312 13.48 8.19 -31.56
N THR A 313 12.43 7.37 -31.73
CA THR A 313 12.38 6.00 -31.18
C THR A 313 12.55 4.89 -32.22
N GLY A 314 12.60 5.22 -33.51
CA GLY A 314 12.72 4.24 -34.60
C GLY A 314 11.54 3.26 -34.74
N ARG A 315 10.45 3.49 -33.99
CA ARG A 315 9.22 2.67 -34.03
C ARG A 315 8.45 2.80 -35.34
N ALA A 316 8.63 3.91 -36.03
CA ALA A 316 8.24 4.12 -37.42
C ALA A 316 9.48 4.05 -38.32
N SER A 317 10.21 2.93 -38.34
CA SER A 317 11.34 2.73 -39.25
C SER A 317 10.99 1.83 -40.42
N GLN A 318 11.57 2.14 -41.58
CA GLN A 318 11.40 1.40 -42.84
C GLN A 318 11.71 -0.10 -42.73
N LYS A 319 12.47 -0.54 -41.71
CA LYS A 319 12.95 -1.92 -41.56
C LYS A 319 12.08 -2.81 -40.65
N ASN A 320 11.33 -2.25 -39.70
CA ASN A 320 10.64 -3.03 -38.66
C ASN A 320 9.12 -3.13 -38.85
N GLY A 321 8.57 -2.47 -39.88
CA GLY A 321 7.12 -2.38 -40.08
C GLY A 321 6.40 -1.72 -38.90
N TYR A 322 5.07 -1.64 -38.98
CA TYR A 322 4.24 -0.90 -38.02
C TYR A 322 3.51 -1.79 -37.01
N ALA A 323 3.83 -3.09 -36.90
CA ALA A 323 3.12 -4.04 -36.04
C ALA A 323 3.07 -3.61 -34.55
N GLN A 324 4.04 -2.82 -34.10
CA GLN A 324 4.12 -2.32 -32.72
C GLN A 324 3.09 -1.21 -32.41
N LEU A 325 2.55 -0.52 -33.43
CA LEU A 325 1.52 0.53 -33.27
C LEU A 325 0.17 -0.03 -32.80
N LEU A 326 -0.08 -1.33 -32.95
CA LEU A 326 -1.29 -2.01 -32.47
C LEU A 326 -1.08 -2.77 -31.15
N SER A 327 0.06 -2.58 -30.47
CA SER A 327 0.28 -3.15 -29.15
C SER A 327 -0.74 -2.60 -28.13
N LYS A 328 -1.06 -3.39 -27.09
CA LYS A 328 -2.08 -3.03 -26.08
C LYS A 328 -1.86 -1.62 -25.47
N HIS A 329 -0.62 -1.27 -25.14
CA HIS A 329 -0.28 0.03 -24.56
C HIS A 329 -0.40 1.17 -25.58
N MET A 330 -0.11 0.90 -26.86
CA MET A 330 -0.33 1.87 -27.93
C MET A 330 -1.81 2.11 -28.20
N LEU A 331 -2.66 1.07 -28.14
CA LEU A 331 -4.11 1.23 -28.23
C LEU A 331 -4.67 2.09 -27.08
N VAL A 332 -4.16 1.89 -25.86
CA VAL A 332 -4.49 2.76 -24.72
C VAL A 332 -4.06 4.21 -25.00
N ALA A 333 -2.84 4.43 -25.48
CA ALA A 333 -2.37 5.76 -25.84
C ALA A 333 -3.23 6.42 -26.94
N MET A 334 -3.69 5.64 -27.94
CA MET A 334 -4.58 6.13 -28.99
C MET A 334 -5.96 6.51 -28.47
N VAL A 335 -6.55 5.72 -27.56
CA VAL A 335 -7.84 6.03 -26.94
C VAL A 335 -7.73 7.30 -26.08
N LEU A 336 -6.68 7.42 -25.27
CA LEU A 336 -6.42 8.61 -24.48
C LEU A 336 -6.17 9.84 -25.38
N GLY A 337 -5.44 9.67 -26.48
CA GLY A 337 -5.21 10.70 -27.49
C GLY A 337 -6.51 11.14 -28.18
N LEU A 338 -7.43 10.22 -28.46
CA LEU A 338 -8.77 10.54 -28.98
C LEU A 338 -9.57 11.36 -27.96
N GLY A 339 -9.51 11.00 -26.67
CA GLY A 339 -10.10 11.80 -25.59
C GLY A 339 -9.55 13.22 -25.56
N GLN A 340 -8.24 13.40 -25.75
CA GLN A 340 -7.61 14.73 -25.82
C GLN A 340 -8.00 15.51 -27.07
N LEU A 341 -8.15 14.84 -28.22
CA LEU A 341 -8.67 15.47 -29.44
C LEU A 341 -10.11 15.97 -29.22
N MET A 342 -10.97 15.17 -28.59
CA MET A 342 -12.34 15.60 -28.25
C MET A 342 -12.32 16.81 -27.31
N SER A 343 -11.44 16.79 -26.30
CA SER A 343 -11.26 17.92 -25.37
C SER A 343 -10.80 19.19 -26.09
N ALA A 344 -9.86 19.07 -27.04
CA ALA A 344 -9.36 20.20 -27.82
C ALA A 344 -10.45 20.76 -28.76
N CYS A 345 -11.23 19.89 -29.42
CA CYS A 345 -12.35 20.30 -30.26
C CYS A 345 -13.44 21.02 -29.46
N TYR A 346 -13.77 20.53 -28.27
CA TYR A 346 -14.69 21.19 -27.36
C TYR A 346 -14.20 22.60 -26.95
N SER A 347 -12.91 22.69 -26.58
CA SER A 347 -12.27 23.98 -26.25
C SER A 347 -12.32 24.96 -27.43
N LEU A 348 -12.06 24.47 -28.65
CA LEU A 348 -12.17 25.25 -29.88
C LEU A 348 -13.59 25.77 -30.14
N SER A 349 -14.61 24.92 -29.98
CA SER A 349 -16.01 25.35 -30.14
C SER A 349 -16.38 26.44 -29.15
N ARG A 350 -15.88 26.35 -27.91
CA ARG A 350 -16.12 27.36 -26.88
C ARG A 350 -15.44 28.69 -27.22
N LEU A 351 -14.19 28.67 -27.69
CA LEU A 351 -13.49 29.86 -28.19
C LEU A 351 -14.26 30.57 -29.30
N LEU A 352 -14.81 29.82 -30.26
CA LEU A 352 -15.59 30.40 -31.36
C LEU A 352 -16.88 31.11 -30.90
N LEU A 353 -17.43 30.72 -29.76
CA LEU A 353 -18.61 31.32 -29.15
C LEU A 353 -18.28 32.50 -28.23
N LEU A 354 -17.23 32.38 -27.42
CA LEU A 354 -16.85 33.41 -26.44
C LEU A 354 -16.19 34.63 -27.09
N VAL A 355 -15.34 34.43 -28.11
CA VAL A 355 -14.60 35.52 -28.76
C VAL A 355 -15.52 36.62 -29.33
N PRO A 356 -16.61 36.31 -30.05
CA PRO A 356 -17.57 37.34 -30.48
C PRO A 356 -18.19 38.14 -29.34
N MET A 357 -18.47 37.50 -28.20
CA MET A 357 -19.12 38.12 -27.05
C MET A 357 -18.16 39.10 -26.35
N LEU A 358 -16.88 38.74 -26.23
CA LEU A 358 -15.85 39.62 -25.67
C LEU A 358 -15.46 40.78 -26.61
N ARG A 359 -15.65 40.62 -27.92
CA ARG A 359 -15.42 41.71 -28.89
C ARG A 359 -16.48 42.81 -28.83
N LEU A 360 -17.69 42.51 -28.35
CA LEU A 360 -18.81 43.44 -28.24
C LEU A 360 -19.38 43.41 -26.81
N PRO A 361 -18.63 43.92 -25.81
CA PRO A 361 -19.06 43.86 -24.42
C PRO A 361 -20.33 44.67 -24.18
N ARG A 362 -21.23 44.12 -23.37
CA ARG A 362 -22.48 44.77 -22.95
C ARG A 362 -22.19 45.98 -22.05
N PRO A 363 -23.06 47.01 -22.06
CA PRO A 363 -22.95 48.12 -21.10
C PRO A 363 -23.07 47.59 -19.68
N ALA A 364 -22.38 48.20 -18.71
CA ALA A 364 -22.28 47.64 -17.37
C ALA A 364 -23.65 47.46 -16.67
N ALA A 365 -24.61 48.35 -16.95
CA ALA A 365 -25.99 48.27 -16.45
C ALA A 365 -26.76 47.02 -16.91
N TYR A 366 -26.30 46.32 -17.96
CA TYR A 366 -26.88 45.04 -18.39
C TYR A 366 -26.73 43.96 -17.30
N PHE A 367 -25.65 43.99 -16.52
CA PHE A 367 -25.36 42.95 -15.54
C PHE A 367 -26.10 43.13 -14.19
N ASP A 368 -26.80 44.25 -14.01
CA ASP A 368 -27.60 44.51 -12.81
C ASP A 368 -28.89 43.67 -12.76
N GLU A 369 -29.33 43.17 -13.92
CA GLU A 369 -30.49 42.28 -13.99
C GLU A 369 -30.09 40.84 -13.66
N LYS A 370 -30.66 40.34 -12.56
CA LYS A 370 -30.33 39.01 -12.00
C LYS A 370 -30.54 37.91 -13.04
N GLY A 371 -29.50 37.10 -13.26
CA GLY A 371 -29.53 35.94 -14.14
C GLY A 371 -29.04 36.19 -15.57
N LEU A 372 -28.85 37.44 -16.01
CA LEU A 372 -28.32 37.73 -17.35
C LEU A 372 -26.85 37.30 -17.52
N MET A 373 -26.05 37.32 -16.46
CA MET A 373 -24.67 36.81 -16.48
C MET A 373 -24.61 35.31 -16.86
N SER A 374 -25.60 34.52 -16.45
CA SER A 374 -25.66 33.09 -16.77
C SER A 374 -25.97 32.79 -18.23
N LEU A 375 -26.63 33.74 -18.93
CA LEU A 375 -26.89 33.68 -20.36
C LEU A 375 -25.65 34.02 -21.19
N GLU A 376 -24.78 34.89 -20.65
CA GLU A 376 -23.52 35.29 -21.30
C GLU A 376 -22.39 34.25 -21.09
N GLN A 377 -22.58 33.25 -20.23
CA GLN A 377 -21.62 32.18 -19.92
C GLN A 377 -22.07 30.80 -20.47
N PRO A 378 -22.09 30.59 -21.80
CA PRO A 378 -22.60 29.34 -22.37
C PRO A 378 -21.64 28.16 -22.17
N LEU A 379 -22.20 26.95 -22.05
CA LEU A 379 -21.53 25.68 -22.31
C LEU A 379 -20.36 25.30 -21.37
N TYR A 380 -20.27 25.75 -20.11
CA TYR A 380 -19.19 25.30 -19.22
C TYR A 380 -19.36 25.60 -17.73
N CYS A 381 -18.46 25.00 -16.95
CA CYS A 381 -18.16 25.29 -15.57
C CYS A 381 -17.31 26.51 -15.29
N TYR A 382 -17.94 27.68 -15.25
CA TYR A 382 -17.25 28.91 -14.94
C TYR A 382 -17.02 29.04 -13.41
N GLY A 383 -15.75 29.14 -13.03
CA GLY A 383 -15.31 29.18 -11.63
C GLY A 383 -13.90 28.61 -11.45
N ASN A 384 -13.18 29.15 -10.47
CA ASN A 384 -11.74 28.87 -10.27
C ASN A 384 -11.48 27.37 -10.00
N THR A 385 -12.25 26.76 -9.10
CA THR A 385 -12.14 25.33 -8.74
C THR A 385 -12.37 24.43 -9.94
N CYS A 386 -13.38 24.73 -10.75
CA CYS A 386 -13.78 23.87 -11.85
C CYS A 386 -12.82 23.95 -13.03
N THR A 387 -12.38 25.16 -13.33
CA THR A 387 -11.36 25.46 -14.34
C THR A 387 -10.04 24.76 -14.00
N LEU A 388 -9.67 24.72 -12.71
CA LEU A 388 -8.47 24.03 -12.24
C LEU A 388 -8.56 22.50 -12.41
N TYR A 389 -9.70 21.88 -12.08
CA TYR A 389 -9.88 20.44 -12.26
C TYR A 389 -9.91 20.04 -13.74
N ASP A 390 -10.57 20.82 -14.57
CA ASP A 390 -10.66 20.54 -16.01
C ASP A 390 -9.31 20.72 -16.71
N PHE A 391 -8.54 21.75 -16.34
CA PHE A 391 -7.19 21.95 -16.84
C PHE A 391 -6.21 20.89 -16.31
N GLY A 392 -6.23 20.62 -15.00
CA GLY A 392 -5.40 19.59 -14.38
C GLY A 392 -5.68 18.18 -14.90
N GLY A 393 -6.94 17.85 -15.15
CA GLY A 393 -7.36 16.59 -15.77
C GLY A 393 -6.78 16.43 -17.18
N THR A 394 -6.80 17.49 -17.99
CA THR A 394 -6.15 17.50 -19.31
C THR A 394 -4.65 17.22 -19.21
N ILE A 395 -3.92 17.88 -18.30
CA ILE A 395 -2.48 17.64 -18.12
C ILE A 395 -2.20 16.20 -17.68
N PHE A 396 -2.96 15.68 -16.72
CA PHE A 396 -2.79 14.33 -16.21
C PHE A 396 -2.94 13.28 -17.32
N VAL A 397 -3.95 13.42 -18.18
CA VAL A 397 -4.14 12.48 -19.31
C VAL A 397 -2.98 12.53 -20.30
N HIS A 398 -2.41 13.72 -20.57
CA HIS A 398 -1.21 13.82 -21.41
C HIS A 398 0.02 13.12 -20.80
N VAL A 399 0.19 13.18 -19.48
CA VAL A 399 1.23 12.41 -18.78
C VAL A 399 1.01 10.90 -18.96
N LEU A 400 -0.24 10.43 -18.83
CA LEU A 400 -0.58 9.01 -19.07
C LEU A 400 -0.28 8.58 -20.51
N ILE A 401 -0.57 9.42 -21.50
CA ILE A 401 -0.21 9.17 -22.90
C ILE A 401 1.31 9.01 -23.03
N ALA A 402 2.10 9.92 -22.46
CA ALA A 402 3.56 9.85 -22.51
C ALA A 402 4.11 8.57 -21.84
N LEU A 403 3.54 8.15 -20.71
CA LEU A 403 3.90 6.90 -20.03
C LEU A 403 3.55 5.66 -20.87
N ALA A 404 2.36 5.62 -21.45
CA ALA A 404 1.90 4.52 -22.30
C ALA A 404 2.79 4.38 -23.54
N LEU A 405 3.18 5.49 -24.16
CA LEU A 405 4.10 5.50 -25.30
C LEU A 405 5.50 5.01 -24.89
N ASN A 406 6.00 5.31 -23.69
CA ASN A 406 7.36 4.94 -23.27
C ASN A 406 7.44 3.63 -22.46
N PHE A 407 6.36 2.86 -22.36
CA PHE A 407 6.27 1.69 -21.50
C PHE A 407 7.38 0.65 -21.73
N ASP A 408 7.67 0.31 -22.99
CA ASP A 408 8.70 -0.70 -23.32
C ASP A 408 10.12 -0.22 -22.95
N PHE A 409 10.39 1.08 -23.10
CA PHE A 409 11.66 1.69 -22.71
C PHE A 409 11.84 1.64 -21.20
N LEU A 410 10.80 2.04 -20.44
CA LEU A 410 10.78 1.96 -18.98
C LEU A 410 10.97 0.52 -18.49
N LYS A 411 10.31 -0.45 -19.14
CA LYS A 411 10.48 -1.88 -18.85
C LYS A 411 11.90 -2.35 -19.10
N LYS A 412 12.52 -1.96 -20.22
CA LYS A 412 13.91 -2.31 -20.57
C LYS A 412 14.88 -1.72 -19.54
N TYR A 413 14.70 -0.46 -19.15
CA TYR A 413 15.55 0.22 -18.17
C TYR A 413 15.44 -0.41 -16.77
N ALA A 414 14.22 -0.69 -16.31
CA ALA A 414 14.00 -1.40 -15.04
C ALA A 414 14.65 -2.80 -15.05
N SER A 415 14.60 -3.50 -16.19
CA SER A 415 15.24 -4.81 -16.36
C SER A 415 16.78 -4.71 -16.32
N ALA A 416 17.35 -3.66 -16.91
CA ALA A 416 18.81 -3.43 -16.93
C ALA A 416 19.36 -3.13 -15.52
N ILE A 417 18.65 -2.33 -14.74
CA ILE A 417 19.00 -2.09 -13.32
C ILE A 417 19.01 -3.40 -12.53
N GLY A 418 17.98 -4.23 -12.70
CA GLY A 418 17.91 -5.54 -12.03
C GLY A 418 19.01 -6.51 -12.45
N ALA A 419 19.47 -6.45 -13.70
CA ALA A 419 20.55 -7.29 -14.20
C ALA A 419 21.93 -6.91 -13.63
N GLY A 420 22.23 -5.61 -13.52
CA GLY A 420 23.48 -5.13 -12.92
C GLY A 420 23.62 -5.53 -11.44
N ASP A 421 22.52 -5.43 -10.70
CA ASP A 421 22.46 -5.82 -9.29
C ASP A 421 22.66 -7.34 -9.08
N GLN A 422 22.07 -8.19 -9.93
CA GLN A 422 22.31 -9.64 -9.91
C GLN A 422 23.74 -10.02 -10.28
N ALA A 423 24.37 -9.31 -11.22
CA ALA A 423 25.78 -9.52 -11.56
C ALA A 423 26.71 -9.19 -10.38
N ALA A 424 26.42 -8.13 -9.63
CA ALA A 424 27.16 -7.76 -8.42
C ALA A 424 27.03 -8.84 -7.33
N ILE A 425 25.80 -9.34 -7.09
CA ILE A 425 25.54 -10.44 -6.14
C ILE A 425 26.32 -11.70 -6.52
N LYS A 426 26.31 -12.10 -7.80
CA LYS A 426 27.06 -13.27 -8.28
C LYS A 426 28.56 -13.13 -8.01
N LYS A 427 29.13 -11.96 -8.32
CA LYS A 427 30.55 -11.66 -8.09
C LYS A 427 30.92 -11.73 -6.60
N LEU A 428 30.00 -11.33 -5.73
CA LEU A 428 30.16 -11.41 -4.28
C LEU A 428 30.11 -12.86 -3.78
N LYS A 429 29.14 -13.68 -4.25
CA LYS A 429 29.09 -15.13 -3.94
C LYS A 429 30.40 -15.84 -4.32
N GLU A 430 30.98 -15.51 -5.47
CA GLU A 430 32.27 -16.05 -5.91
C GLU A 430 33.43 -15.59 -5.00
N LYS A 431 33.44 -14.32 -4.59
CA LYS A 431 34.42 -13.78 -3.65
C LYS A 431 34.36 -14.49 -2.30
N MET A 432 33.16 -14.67 -1.74
CA MET A 432 32.94 -15.37 -0.45
C MET A 432 33.49 -16.81 -0.49
N ARG A 433 33.33 -17.52 -1.61
CA ARG A 433 33.91 -18.85 -1.79
C ARG A 433 35.44 -18.81 -1.91
N LYS A 434 36.00 -17.85 -2.66
CA LYS A 434 37.46 -17.71 -2.84
C LYS A 434 38.18 -17.33 -1.55
N GLU A 435 37.55 -16.51 -0.72
CA GLU A 435 38.10 -16.06 0.58
C GLU A 435 37.88 -17.08 1.70
N GLY A 436 37.18 -18.19 1.46
CA GLY A 436 36.87 -19.21 2.47
C GLY A 436 35.81 -18.77 3.50
N GLU A 437 35.09 -17.68 3.23
CA GLU A 437 33.96 -17.22 4.05
C GLU A 437 32.78 -18.20 3.93
N TRP A 438 32.55 -18.74 2.72
CA TRP A 438 31.52 -19.74 2.43
C TRP A 438 32.11 -21.02 1.85
N SER A 439 31.61 -22.17 2.30
CA SER A 439 31.89 -23.48 1.72
C SER A 439 30.58 -24.24 1.51
N ASP A 440 30.41 -24.86 0.34
CA ASP A 440 29.24 -25.71 0.07
C ASP A 440 29.34 -27.04 0.86
N GLU A 441 30.54 -27.44 1.32
CA GLU A 441 30.79 -28.61 2.19
C GLU A 441 30.46 -28.34 3.66
N VAL A 442 30.74 -27.10 4.07
CA VAL A 442 30.61 -26.64 5.46
C VAL A 442 29.83 -25.32 5.46
N PRO A 443 28.57 -25.32 4.99
CA PRO A 443 27.75 -24.12 4.99
C PRO A 443 27.53 -23.65 6.43
N TYR A 444 27.37 -22.34 6.61
CA TYR A 444 26.97 -21.79 7.88
C TYR A 444 25.51 -21.34 7.84
N PHE A 445 24.87 -21.41 9.01
CA PHE A 445 23.53 -20.86 9.22
C PHE A 445 23.47 -20.15 10.56
N TYR A 446 22.46 -19.29 10.72
CA TYR A 446 22.22 -18.58 11.96
C TYR A 446 21.13 -19.30 12.76
N PHE A 447 21.41 -19.55 14.03
CA PHE A 447 20.52 -20.28 14.93
C PHE A 447 20.19 -19.43 16.15
N MET A 448 18.98 -19.61 16.66
CA MET A 448 18.60 -19.09 17.97
C MET A 448 18.82 -20.18 19.01
N SER A 449 19.15 -19.79 20.25
CA SER A 449 19.15 -20.76 21.35
C SER A 449 17.73 -21.19 21.69
N ALA A 450 17.56 -22.46 22.08
CA ALA A 450 16.26 -22.97 22.55
C ALA A 450 15.77 -22.20 23.78
N THR A 451 16.68 -21.71 24.63
CA THR A 451 16.36 -20.84 25.78
C THR A 451 15.72 -19.55 25.33
N PHE A 452 16.33 -18.83 24.40
CA PHE A 452 15.78 -17.59 23.84
C PHE A 452 14.38 -17.82 23.25
N VAL A 453 14.21 -18.88 22.44
CA VAL A 453 12.90 -19.18 21.83
C VAL A 453 11.84 -19.46 22.89
N LYS A 454 12.18 -20.16 23.98
CA LYS A 454 11.24 -20.44 25.09
C LYS A 454 10.85 -19.17 25.85
N GLU A 455 11.80 -18.29 26.10
CA GLU A 455 11.65 -17.05 26.88
C GLU A 455 11.12 -15.86 26.07
N CYS A 456 11.07 -15.95 24.74
CA CYS A 456 10.59 -14.89 23.86
C CYS A 456 9.15 -14.46 24.22
N ASP A 457 8.98 -13.33 24.91
CA ASP A 457 7.67 -12.84 25.37
C ASP A 457 6.81 -12.26 24.24
N ASP A 458 7.41 -12.02 23.08
CA ASP A 458 6.70 -11.56 21.90
C ASP A 458 5.72 -12.60 21.37
N LYS A 459 4.72 -12.09 20.64
CA LYS A 459 3.76 -12.96 19.95
C LYS A 459 4.41 -13.76 18.82
N ARG A 460 5.60 -13.40 18.35
CA ARG A 460 6.28 -14.03 17.20
C ARG A 460 7.77 -13.80 17.28
N LEU A 461 8.54 -14.64 16.58
CA LEU A 461 9.98 -14.43 16.46
C LEU A 461 10.28 -13.24 15.53
N PRO A 462 11.19 -12.32 15.94
CA PRO A 462 11.64 -11.22 15.08
C PRO A 462 12.38 -11.69 13.82
N PRO A 463 12.50 -10.85 12.77
CA PRO A 463 13.30 -11.16 11.60
C PRO A 463 14.79 -11.28 11.95
N MET A 464 15.54 -12.03 11.15
CA MET A 464 16.96 -12.29 11.38
C MET A 464 17.78 -11.03 11.66
N GLN A 465 17.56 -9.95 10.91
CA GLN A 465 18.37 -8.73 11.07
C GLN A 465 18.23 -8.11 12.47
N GLU A 466 17.02 -8.08 13.03
CA GLU A 466 16.78 -7.56 14.39
C GLU A 466 17.47 -8.44 15.44
N LEU A 467 17.35 -9.77 15.29
CA LEU A 467 18.01 -10.72 16.19
C LEU A 467 19.54 -10.70 16.07
N LEU A 468 20.07 -10.38 14.89
CA LEU A 468 21.50 -10.24 14.66
C LEU A 468 22.04 -9.00 15.36
N ASP A 469 21.34 -7.87 15.26
CA ASP A 469 21.69 -6.60 15.90
C ASP A 469 21.64 -6.72 17.44
N ASP A 470 20.67 -7.48 17.96
CA ASP A 470 20.51 -7.74 19.40
C ASP A 470 21.44 -8.86 19.93
N GLY A 471 22.21 -9.52 19.07
CA GLY A 471 23.16 -10.56 19.46
C GLY A 471 22.51 -11.89 19.88
N HIS A 472 21.29 -12.16 19.42
CA HIS A 472 20.54 -13.39 19.72
C HIS A 472 20.78 -14.55 18.73
N LEU A 473 21.58 -14.32 17.69
CA LEU A 473 21.89 -15.32 16.67
C LEU A 473 23.33 -15.84 16.79
N GLU A 474 23.47 -17.16 16.75
CA GLU A 474 24.76 -17.82 16.66
C GLU A 474 25.00 -18.34 15.24
N LYS A 475 26.15 -17.98 14.67
CA LYS A 475 26.58 -18.43 13.34
C LYS A 475 27.30 -19.76 13.46
N ILE A 476 26.64 -20.85 13.07
CA ILE A 476 27.15 -22.21 13.22
C ILE A 476 27.47 -22.80 11.85
N ARG A 477 28.66 -23.38 11.73
CA ARG A 477 29.13 -24.11 10.53
C ARG A 477 28.75 -25.59 10.65
N ILE A 478 28.05 -26.12 9.65
CA ILE A 478 27.60 -27.52 9.62
C ILE A 478 28.38 -28.25 8.53
N ARG A 479 29.21 -29.20 8.93
CA ARG A 479 29.87 -30.09 7.96
C ARG A 479 28.88 -31.16 7.52
N LEU A 480 28.49 -31.12 6.25
CA LEU A 480 27.37 -31.94 5.76
C LEU A 480 27.63 -33.44 5.86
N VAL A 481 28.86 -33.90 5.61
CA VAL A 481 29.20 -35.33 5.70
C VAL A 481 29.03 -35.87 7.12
N ASP A 482 29.57 -35.16 8.13
CA ASP A 482 29.45 -35.56 9.54
C ASP A 482 27.98 -35.55 9.98
N ALA A 483 27.21 -34.55 9.53
CA ALA A 483 25.79 -34.44 9.83
C ALA A 483 24.96 -35.58 9.20
N PHE A 484 25.28 -36.02 7.97
CA PHE A 484 24.61 -37.15 7.34
C PHE A 484 25.00 -38.49 7.96
N GLU A 485 26.27 -38.70 8.34
CA GLU A 485 26.70 -39.91 9.05
C GLU A 485 26.01 -40.06 10.41
N GLN A 486 25.87 -38.97 11.16
CA GLN A 486 25.13 -38.98 12.42
C GLN A 486 23.63 -39.28 12.19
N ALA A 487 23.02 -38.65 11.19
CA ALA A 487 21.60 -38.88 10.87
C ALA A 487 21.33 -40.32 10.41
N GLU A 488 22.23 -40.92 9.62
CA GLU A 488 22.15 -42.32 9.18
C GLU A 488 22.21 -43.28 10.37
N GLU A 489 23.14 -43.05 11.30
CA GLU A 489 23.30 -43.89 12.49
C GLU A 489 22.10 -43.78 13.45
N GLU A 490 21.58 -42.56 13.66
CA GLU A 490 20.37 -42.35 14.46
C GLU A 490 19.15 -43.05 13.84
N ALA A 491 18.99 -42.99 12.52
CA ALA A 491 17.94 -43.72 11.81
C ALA A 491 18.11 -45.25 11.94
N ARG A 492 19.35 -45.76 11.92
CA ARG A 492 19.66 -47.19 12.13
C ARG A 492 19.28 -47.64 13.53
N LEU A 493 19.66 -46.88 14.55
CA LEU A 493 19.33 -47.17 15.96
C LEU A 493 17.83 -47.11 16.23
N ALA A 494 17.13 -46.12 15.66
CA ALA A 494 15.67 -46.02 15.77
C ALA A 494 14.95 -47.22 15.13
N LYS A 495 15.43 -47.69 13.96
CA LYS A 495 14.90 -48.91 13.31
C LYS A 495 15.17 -50.16 14.15
N GLU A 496 16.37 -50.28 14.74
CA GLU A 496 16.72 -51.38 15.65
C GLU A 496 15.79 -51.40 16.87
N LYS A 497 15.55 -50.24 17.48
CA LYS A 497 14.62 -50.07 18.61
C LYS A 497 13.18 -50.44 18.24
N ALA A 498 12.65 -49.89 17.16
CA ALA A 498 11.27 -50.18 16.71
C ALA A 498 11.07 -51.67 16.37
N ALA A 499 12.08 -52.33 15.81
CA ALA A 499 12.04 -53.76 15.53
C ALA A 499 11.99 -54.60 16.82
N VAL A 500 12.75 -54.21 17.86
CA VAL A 500 12.72 -54.84 19.18
C VAL A 500 11.34 -54.68 19.83
N GLU A 501 10.77 -53.48 19.82
CA GLU A 501 9.44 -53.19 20.36
C GLU A 501 8.33 -53.97 19.64
N LYS A 502 8.39 -54.06 18.30
CA LYS A 502 7.44 -54.84 17.51
C LYS A 502 7.55 -56.34 17.81
N ALA A 503 8.77 -56.89 17.87
CA ALA A 503 9.00 -58.29 18.23
C ALA A 503 8.50 -58.59 19.64
N ALA A 504 8.63 -57.65 20.58
CA ALA A 504 8.07 -57.76 21.92
C ALA A 504 6.54 -57.84 21.90
N ALA A 505 5.87 -56.92 21.19
CA ALA A 505 4.42 -56.88 21.08
C ALA A 505 3.84 -58.15 20.41
N GLU A 506 4.53 -58.71 19.42
CA GLU A 506 4.13 -59.96 18.75
C GLU A 506 4.32 -61.18 19.64
N LYS A 507 5.44 -61.28 20.37
CA LYS A 507 5.66 -62.36 21.36
C LYS A 507 4.58 -62.34 22.45
N VAL A 508 4.22 -61.16 22.98
CA VAL A 508 3.15 -61.02 23.98
C VAL A 508 1.79 -61.46 23.42
N LYS A 509 1.46 -61.10 22.17
CA LYS A 509 0.23 -61.56 21.51
C LYS A 509 0.21 -63.07 21.26
N GLY A 510 1.34 -63.67 20.88
CA GLY A 510 1.46 -65.11 20.63
C GLY A 510 1.29 -65.96 21.90
N ILE A 511 1.78 -65.48 23.05
CA ILE A 511 1.62 -66.17 24.33
C ILE A 511 0.16 -66.13 24.81
N ALA A 512 -0.59 -65.06 24.52
CA ALA A 512 -2.00 -64.92 24.87
C ALA A 512 -2.96 -65.87 24.12
N ILE A 513 -2.52 -66.50 23.02
CA ILE A 513 -3.37 -67.34 22.15
C ILE A 513 -3.15 -68.85 22.39
N GLY A 514 -2.07 -69.26 23.08
CA GLY A 514 -1.58 -70.65 23.03
C GLY A 514 -1.49 -71.49 24.30
N LYS A 515 -1.62 -70.96 25.53
CA LYS A 515 -1.41 -71.76 26.76
C LYS A 515 -2.29 -71.38 27.94
N GLY A 516 -2.59 -72.38 28.77
CA GLY A 516 -3.26 -72.23 30.07
C GLY A 516 -2.52 -71.30 31.03
N ILE A 517 -3.29 -70.72 31.94
CA ILE A 517 -3.03 -69.47 32.69
C ILE A 517 -1.75 -69.47 33.55
N ASP A 518 -1.22 -70.62 33.97
CA ASP A 518 -0.07 -70.67 34.90
C ASP A 518 1.31 -70.82 34.24
N GLU A 519 1.42 -71.47 33.07
CA GLU A 519 2.69 -71.54 32.32
C GLU A 519 2.94 -70.28 31.46
N SER A 520 1.89 -69.49 31.20
CA SER A 520 1.98 -68.30 30.35
C SER A 520 2.68 -67.13 31.04
N ASN A 521 2.47 -66.92 32.35
CA ASN A 521 3.03 -65.78 33.07
C ASN A 521 4.57 -65.82 33.14
N GLN A 522 5.16 -66.99 33.40
CA GLN A 522 6.61 -67.15 33.47
C GLN A 522 7.28 -66.97 32.10
N ALA A 523 6.60 -67.38 31.02
CA ALA A 523 7.05 -67.18 29.65
C ALA A 523 6.94 -65.72 29.20
N VAL A 524 5.88 -65.00 29.63
CA VAL A 524 5.72 -63.55 29.41
C VAL A 524 6.79 -62.76 30.14
N GLU A 525 7.07 -63.07 31.41
CA GLU A 525 8.11 -62.38 32.20
C GLU A 525 9.51 -62.59 31.61
N LYS A 526 9.82 -63.82 31.17
CA LYS A 526 11.10 -64.12 30.51
C LYS A 526 11.24 -63.38 29.17
N ALA A 527 10.19 -63.35 28.36
CA ALA A 527 10.17 -62.61 27.10
C ALA A 527 10.29 -61.09 27.32
N ALA A 528 9.63 -60.55 28.35
CA ALA A 528 9.75 -59.14 28.74
C ALA A 528 11.16 -58.78 29.23
N ALA A 529 11.82 -59.67 29.99
CA ALA A 529 13.20 -59.47 30.45
C ALA A 529 14.22 -59.48 29.30
N GLU A 530 14.06 -60.37 28.31
CA GLU A 530 14.91 -60.41 27.10
C GLU A 530 14.74 -59.13 26.26
N VAL A 531 13.52 -58.61 26.14
CA VAL A 531 13.22 -57.35 25.44
C VAL A 531 13.83 -56.17 26.20
N ALA A 532 13.65 -56.08 27.51
CA ALA A 532 14.24 -55.03 28.33
C ALA A 532 15.78 -55.02 28.24
N ALA A 533 16.42 -56.20 28.20
CA ALA A 533 17.87 -56.30 28.01
C ALA A 533 18.32 -55.80 26.62
N ALA A 534 17.54 -56.07 25.58
CA ALA A 534 17.80 -55.57 24.22
C ALA A 534 17.60 -54.05 24.12
N GLU A 535 16.54 -53.50 24.72
CA GLU A 535 16.30 -52.05 24.80
C GLU A 535 17.43 -51.33 25.54
N VAL A 536 17.90 -51.88 26.67
CA VAL A 536 19.06 -51.35 27.42
C VAL A 536 20.34 -51.40 26.58
N ALA A 537 20.53 -52.43 25.76
CA ALA A 537 21.68 -52.54 24.87
C ALA A 537 21.64 -51.48 23.76
N VAL A 538 20.48 -51.19 23.18
CA VAL A 538 20.29 -50.10 22.18
C VAL A 538 20.53 -48.73 22.83
N ALA A 539 19.96 -48.47 24.01
CA ALA A 539 20.17 -47.22 24.75
C ALA A 539 21.64 -47.00 25.16
N LYS A 540 22.41 -48.08 25.40
CA LYS A 540 23.85 -48.00 25.66
C LYS A 540 24.65 -47.62 24.40
N LYS A 541 24.22 -48.08 23.21
CA LYS A 541 24.79 -47.66 21.92
C LYS A 541 24.49 -46.19 21.61
N GLU A 542 23.27 -45.72 21.88
CA GLU A 542 22.87 -44.30 21.73
C GLU A 542 23.71 -43.35 22.60
N ASN A 543 24.16 -43.80 23.78
CA ASN A 543 24.99 -43.02 24.70
C ASN A 543 26.51 -43.11 24.44
N GLN A 544 26.96 -44.10 23.66
CA GLN A 544 28.33 -44.16 23.16
C GLN A 544 28.44 -43.28 21.91
N GLY A 545 28.58 -41.96 22.14
CA GLY A 545 28.76 -41.01 21.05
C GLY A 545 29.95 -41.36 20.15
N ILE A 546 29.84 -41.03 18.86
CA ILE A 546 30.93 -41.15 17.89
C ILE A 546 32.05 -40.20 18.34
N GLY A 547 33.19 -40.75 18.75
CA GLY A 547 34.40 -39.97 18.99
C GLY A 547 34.94 -39.46 17.66
N MET A 548 34.70 -38.19 17.34
CA MET A 548 35.34 -37.54 16.20
C MET A 548 36.63 -36.87 16.67
N GLY A 549 37.74 -37.24 16.02
CA GLY A 549 39.03 -36.59 16.19
C GLY A 549 38.98 -35.12 15.76
N ASP A 550 39.89 -34.34 16.33
CA ASP A 550 40.21 -32.94 16.01
C ASP A 550 39.25 -31.86 16.55
N GLY A 551 39.17 -31.74 17.88
CA GLY A 551 39.22 -30.43 18.58
C GLY A 551 38.09 -29.41 18.39
N ILE A 552 37.04 -29.72 17.64
CA ILE A 552 35.79 -28.95 17.61
C ILE A 552 34.89 -29.54 18.70
N ASP A 553 34.40 -28.73 19.63
CA ASP A 553 33.41 -29.16 20.63
C ASP A 553 32.34 -30.02 19.96
N ALA A 554 32.12 -31.24 20.47
CA ALA A 554 31.43 -32.34 19.81
C ALA A 554 30.10 -31.89 19.15
N PHE A 555 30.14 -31.62 17.84
CA PHE A 555 28.98 -31.31 17.02
C PHE A 555 28.02 -32.50 17.04
N LYS A 556 26.81 -32.29 17.58
CA LYS A 556 25.77 -33.32 17.69
C LYS A 556 24.54 -32.85 16.93
N ILE A 557 24.19 -33.55 15.85
CA ILE A 557 23.09 -33.11 14.98
C ILE A 557 21.74 -33.08 15.71
N LYS A 558 21.54 -33.95 16.70
CA LYS A 558 20.37 -33.94 17.60
C LYS A 558 20.19 -32.69 18.45
N ASP A 559 21.23 -31.87 18.61
CA ASP A 559 21.12 -30.60 19.34
C ASP A 559 20.38 -29.53 18.50
N PHE A 560 20.09 -29.80 17.22
CA PHE A 560 19.49 -28.86 16.27
C PHE A 560 18.05 -29.23 15.90
N LEU A 561 17.20 -28.21 15.84
CA LEU A 561 15.82 -28.30 15.38
C LEU A 561 15.57 -27.36 14.19
N PHE A 562 15.12 -27.92 13.08
CA PHE A 562 14.65 -27.15 11.92
C PHE A 562 13.13 -27.06 11.91
N ILE A 563 12.61 -25.85 11.75
CA ILE A 563 11.17 -25.63 11.64
C ILE A 563 10.79 -25.55 10.18
N SER A 564 9.84 -26.40 9.77
CA SER A 564 9.19 -26.29 8.46
C SER A 564 7.76 -25.79 8.65
N HIS A 565 7.43 -24.70 7.97
CA HIS A 565 6.16 -24.01 8.18
C HIS A 565 5.73 -23.21 6.95
N ARG A 566 4.45 -22.83 6.94
CA ARG A 566 3.93 -21.92 5.92
C ARG A 566 3.98 -20.48 6.44
N TRP A 567 4.43 -19.56 5.57
CA TRP A 567 4.24 -18.14 5.80
C TRP A 567 2.76 -17.75 5.65
N GLU A 568 2.13 -17.28 6.72
CA GLU A 568 0.71 -16.92 6.72
C GLU A 568 0.42 -15.70 5.83
N LYS A 569 1.32 -14.71 5.83
CA LYS A 569 1.32 -13.54 4.93
C LYS A 569 2.73 -13.19 4.45
N PRO A 570 2.86 -12.49 3.30
CA PRO A 570 4.14 -11.93 2.86
C PRO A 570 4.79 -11.07 3.96
N GLY A 571 6.02 -11.41 4.35
CA GLY A 571 6.78 -10.71 5.40
C GLY A 571 6.29 -10.92 6.83
N ARG A 572 5.30 -11.80 7.06
CA ARG A 572 4.73 -12.10 8.38
C ARG A 572 4.38 -13.59 8.48
N PRO A 573 5.33 -14.44 8.92
CA PRO A 573 5.12 -15.89 8.94
C PRO A 573 4.09 -16.33 9.98
N ASP A 574 4.14 -15.78 11.20
CA ASP A 574 3.26 -16.11 12.32
C ASP A 574 2.50 -14.86 12.79
N ILE A 575 1.25 -14.71 12.33
CA ILE A 575 0.45 -13.51 12.63
C ILE A 575 -0.19 -13.61 14.01
N MET A 576 -0.60 -14.82 14.37
CA MET A 576 -1.39 -15.09 15.58
C MET A 576 -0.53 -15.58 16.75
N GLY A 577 0.75 -15.88 16.54
CA GLY A 577 1.65 -16.45 17.54
C GLY A 577 1.46 -17.94 17.77
N VAL A 578 0.71 -18.61 16.89
CA VAL A 578 0.37 -20.03 17.03
C VAL A 578 1.58 -20.90 16.71
N GLN A 579 2.40 -20.47 15.75
CA GLN A 579 3.61 -21.20 15.37
C GLN A 579 4.65 -21.15 16.49
N LEU A 580 4.94 -19.95 17.01
CA LEU A 580 5.84 -19.79 18.16
C LEU A 580 5.36 -20.58 19.37
N LYS A 581 4.05 -20.55 19.67
CA LYS A 581 3.48 -21.36 20.76
C LYS A 581 3.74 -22.86 20.57
N ALA A 582 3.51 -23.38 19.37
CA ALA A 582 3.74 -24.79 19.06
C ALA A 582 5.22 -25.19 19.19
N ILE A 583 6.13 -24.33 18.73
CA ILE A 583 7.59 -24.51 18.89
C ILE A 583 7.97 -24.55 20.37
N LYS A 584 7.47 -23.60 21.18
CA LYS A 584 7.75 -23.56 22.62
C LYS A 584 7.28 -24.81 23.36
N GLU A 585 6.14 -25.36 23.00
CA GLU A 585 5.63 -26.60 23.58
C GLU A 585 6.54 -27.78 23.22
N TYR A 586 6.93 -27.90 21.94
CA TYR A 586 7.84 -28.95 21.50
C TYR A 586 9.20 -28.89 22.23
N LEU A 587 9.78 -27.70 22.37
CA LEU A 587 11.05 -27.50 23.08
C LEU A 587 10.98 -27.80 24.59
N LYS A 588 9.79 -27.91 25.19
CA LYS A 588 9.64 -28.35 26.59
C LYS A 588 9.73 -29.86 26.72
N GLU A 589 9.24 -30.58 25.71
CA GLU A 589 9.26 -32.05 25.63
C GLU A 589 10.62 -32.58 25.17
N HIS A 590 11.40 -31.74 24.48
CA HIS A 590 12.70 -32.07 23.90
C HIS A 590 13.85 -31.22 24.48
N PRO A 591 14.27 -31.44 25.75
CA PRO A 591 15.34 -30.67 26.40
C PRO A 591 16.74 -30.89 25.79
N GLU A 592 16.92 -31.92 24.97
CA GLU A 592 18.14 -32.19 24.21
C GLU A 592 18.44 -31.14 23.13
N ILE A 593 17.40 -30.45 22.65
CA ILE A 593 17.52 -29.42 21.60
C ILE A 593 18.11 -28.14 22.18
N LYS A 594 19.19 -27.66 21.57
CA LYS A 594 19.89 -26.43 21.96
C LYS A 594 19.72 -25.31 20.95
N TRP A 595 19.61 -25.65 19.67
CA TRP A 595 19.62 -24.70 18.56
C TRP A 595 18.36 -24.82 17.72
N VAL A 596 17.72 -23.70 17.42
CA VAL A 596 16.50 -23.63 16.63
C VAL A 596 16.74 -22.81 15.38
N TRP A 597 16.34 -23.36 14.25
CA TRP A 597 16.38 -22.70 12.96
C TRP A 597 14.96 -22.44 12.45
N PHE A 598 14.65 -21.18 12.19
CA PHE A 598 13.36 -20.72 11.69
C PHE A 598 13.62 -19.72 10.56
N ASP A 599 13.24 -20.04 9.33
CA ASP A 599 13.70 -19.34 8.11
C ASP A 599 13.69 -17.80 8.22
N TYR A 600 12.62 -17.22 8.76
CA TYR A 600 12.41 -15.79 8.93
C TYR A 600 13.38 -15.15 9.91
N SER A 601 13.74 -15.89 10.96
CA SER A 601 14.62 -15.46 12.04
C SER A 601 16.07 -15.89 11.84
N SER A 602 16.32 -16.80 10.89
CA SER A 602 17.62 -17.43 10.65
C SER A 602 18.26 -17.07 9.30
N MET A 603 17.57 -16.36 8.41
CA MET A 603 18.06 -15.93 7.09
C MET A 603 17.77 -14.46 6.81
N PRO A 604 18.56 -13.75 5.99
CA PRO A 604 18.32 -12.33 5.72
C PRO A 604 16.97 -12.11 5.01
N GLN A 605 16.06 -11.37 5.65
CA GLN A 605 14.68 -11.18 5.17
C GLN A 605 14.41 -9.82 4.51
N LYS A 606 13.32 -9.78 3.74
CA LYS A 606 12.68 -8.54 3.29
C LYS A 606 11.77 -8.02 4.41
N ILE A 607 11.92 -6.75 4.78
CA ILE A 607 11.15 -6.13 5.86
C ILE A 607 9.97 -5.36 5.25
N GLY A 608 8.74 -5.67 5.68
CA GLY A 608 7.53 -4.99 5.18
C GLY A 608 7.26 -5.21 3.68
N GLY A 609 7.83 -6.24 3.06
CA GLY A 609 7.73 -6.50 1.62
C GLY A 609 8.72 -5.71 0.76
N ILE A 610 9.52 -4.83 1.37
CA ILE A 610 10.56 -4.05 0.71
C ILE A 610 11.91 -4.74 0.96
N ASP A 611 12.73 -4.81 -0.09
CA ASP A 611 14.05 -5.43 -0.01
C ASP A 611 15.11 -4.38 0.38
N PHE A 612 15.33 -4.23 1.70
CA PHE A 612 16.38 -3.37 2.25
C PHE A 612 17.72 -4.08 2.44
N ARG A 613 17.81 -5.35 2.03
CA ARG A 613 19.03 -6.14 2.21
C ARG A 613 20.16 -5.58 1.37
N LEU A 614 21.31 -5.44 1.99
CA LEU A 614 22.57 -5.14 1.33
C LEU A 614 22.92 -6.24 0.31
N GLN A 615 23.75 -5.91 -0.68
CA GLN A 615 24.20 -6.91 -1.66
C GLN A 615 24.86 -8.12 -1.01
N LYS A 616 25.57 -7.93 0.12
CA LYS A 616 26.14 -9.02 0.92
C LYS A 616 25.08 -9.91 1.55
N GLU A 617 24.09 -9.34 2.22
CA GLU A 617 22.98 -10.10 2.79
C GLU A 617 22.19 -10.87 1.73
N ARG A 618 22.05 -10.30 0.52
CA ARG A 618 21.40 -10.99 -0.61
C ARG A 618 22.24 -12.13 -1.15
N ALA A 619 23.56 -11.95 -1.24
CA ALA A 619 24.49 -13.03 -1.58
C ALA A 619 24.46 -14.16 -0.54
N GLU A 620 24.47 -13.81 0.75
CA GLU A 620 24.33 -14.76 1.86
C GLU A 620 23.00 -15.51 1.80
N PHE A 621 21.88 -14.80 1.63
CA PHE A 621 20.56 -15.42 1.47
C PHE A 621 20.53 -16.42 0.30
N GLU A 622 21.07 -16.04 -0.87
CA GLU A 622 21.12 -16.94 -2.02
C GLU A 622 22.04 -18.16 -1.79
N LEU A 623 23.16 -18.00 -1.10
CA LEU A 623 24.05 -19.11 -0.74
C LEU A 623 23.39 -20.08 0.25
N MET A 624 22.73 -19.55 1.28
CA MET A 624 21.99 -20.35 2.25
C MET A 624 20.81 -21.09 1.61
N LEU A 625 20.07 -20.41 0.71
CA LEU A 625 18.98 -21.02 -0.04
C LEU A 625 19.47 -22.15 -0.95
N ASP A 626 20.68 -22.03 -1.53
CA ASP A 626 21.31 -23.09 -2.32
C ASP A 626 21.61 -24.35 -1.49
N CYS A 627 21.65 -24.28 -0.15
CA CYS A 627 21.99 -25.40 0.74
C CYS A 627 20.85 -25.83 1.69
N ILE A 628 19.73 -25.11 1.73
CA ILE A 628 18.66 -25.29 2.72
C ILE A 628 18.10 -26.72 2.77
N THR A 629 17.95 -27.38 1.63
CA THR A 629 17.41 -28.76 1.56
C THR A 629 18.31 -29.78 2.24
N ASN A 630 19.62 -29.52 2.27
CA ASN A 630 20.56 -30.38 2.99
C ASN A 630 20.33 -30.30 4.50
N LEU A 631 19.88 -29.16 5.03
CA LEU A 631 19.55 -29.03 6.45
C LEU A 631 18.40 -29.97 6.85
N TYR A 632 17.31 -29.97 6.08
CA TYR A 632 16.15 -30.83 6.34
C TYR A 632 16.45 -32.34 6.21
N LEU A 633 17.56 -32.71 5.55
CA LEU A 633 18.06 -34.08 5.45
C LEU A 633 18.93 -34.50 6.66
N THR A 634 19.33 -33.57 7.54
CA THR A 634 20.28 -33.84 8.64
C THR A 634 19.62 -33.96 10.01
N ALA A 635 19.17 -32.86 10.63
CA ALA A 635 18.71 -32.86 12.02
C ALA A 635 17.21 -33.17 12.18
N GLN A 636 16.71 -33.03 13.40
CA GLN A 636 15.28 -33.08 13.70
C GLN A 636 14.54 -31.95 12.98
N VAL A 637 13.36 -32.28 12.49
CA VAL A 637 12.47 -31.34 11.80
C VAL A 637 11.11 -31.37 12.47
N LEU A 638 10.66 -30.19 12.91
CA LEU A 638 9.29 -29.95 13.35
C LEU A 638 8.50 -29.32 12.21
N ILE A 639 7.53 -30.07 11.68
CA ILE A 639 6.57 -29.57 10.69
C ILE A 639 5.38 -28.95 11.43
N LEU A 640 5.14 -27.67 11.19
CA LEU A 640 3.95 -26.96 11.67
C LEU A 640 2.86 -27.00 10.59
N LEU A 641 1.96 -28.00 10.71
CA LEU A 641 0.98 -28.31 9.68
C LEU A 641 -0.29 -27.44 9.82
N ASP A 642 -0.47 -26.50 8.89
CA ASP A 642 -1.74 -25.80 8.67
C ASP A 642 -2.57 -26.41 7.51
N GLY A 643 -3.79 -25.91 7.29
CA GLY A 643 -4.68 -26.44 6.24
C GLY A 643 -4.19 -26.24 4.79
N SER A 644 -3.24 -25.34 4.56
CA SER A 644 -2.68 -24.98 3.25
C SER A 644 -1.21 -25.39 3.09
N TYR A 645 -0.64 -26.08 4.07
CA TYR A 645 0.77 -26.45 4.09
C TYR A 645 1.14 -27.27 2.85
N ALA A 646 0.35 -28.30 2.52
CA ALA A 646 0.61 -29.19 1.39
C ALA A 646 0.36 -28.54 0.01
N SER A 647 -0.05 -27.27 -0.05
CA SER A 647 -0.23 -26.56 -1.33
C SER A 647 0.95 -25.67 -1.70
N ARG A 648 2.05 -25.67 -0.94
CA ARG A 648 3.21 -24.78 -1.15
C ARG A 648 4.45 -25.57 -1.55
N PHE A 649 5.23 -25.00 -2.46
CA PHE A 649 6.42 -25.66 -3.01
C PHE A 649 7.48 -25.98 -1.95
N TRP A 650 7.87 -24.98 -1.15
CA TRP A 650 8.93 -25.14 -0.15
C TRP A 650 8.53 -26.08 0.97
N THR A 651 7.34 -25.91 1.55
CA THR A 651 6.80 -26.79 2.60
C THR A 651 6.74 -28.27 2.18
N LEU A 652 6.36 -28.57 0.93
CA LEU A 652 6.36 -29.93 0.39
C LEU A 652 7.78 -30.47 0.20
N THR A 653 8.71 -29.63 -0.28
CA THR A 653 10.12 -30.02 -0.45
C THR A 653 10.78 -30.30 0.89
N GLU A 654 10.56 -29.44 1.89
CA GLU A 654 11.07 -29.56 3.25
C GLU A 654 10.48 -30.79 3.95
N ALA A 655 9.16 -31.02 3.81
CA ALA A 655 8.50 -32.20 4.34
C ALA A 655 9.07 -33.48 3.72
N TRP A 656 9.24 -33.53 2.40
CA TRP A 656 9.86 -34.67 1.74
C TRP A 656 11.27 -34.94 2.27
N CYS A 657 12.15 -33.94 2.27
CA CYS A 657 13.51 -34.07 2.79
C CYS A 657 13.56 -34.55 4.25
N SER A 658 12.66 -34.04 5.11
CA SER A 658 12.58 -34.47 6.51
C SER A 658 12.19 -35.93 6.70
N MET A 659 11.49 -36.51 5.72
CA MET A 659 11.03 -37.90 5.71
C MET A 659 11.98 -38.84 4.95
N GLN A 660 13.08 -38.32 4.38
CA GLN A 660 14.16 -39.13 3.78
C GLN A 660 15.32 -39.33 4.77
N THR A 661 16.18 -40.31 4.55
CA THR A 661 17.45 -40.48 5.25
C THR A 661 18.56 -40.49 4.21
N ALA A 662 19.53 -39.59 4.35
CA ALA A 662 20.72 -39.58 3.51
C ALA A 662 21.66 -40.71 3.95
N THR A 663 22.04 -41.58 3.00
CA THR A 663 22.93 -42.71 3.24
C THR A 663 24.04 -42.72 2.18
N LYS A 664 25.08 -43.54 2.39
CA LYS A 664 26.16 -43.73 1.41
C LYS A 664 25.66 -44.23 0.05
N ASP A 665 24.52 -44.93 0.03
CA ASP A 665 23.88 -45.43 -1.20
C ASP A 665 22.87 -44.43 -1.81
N GLY A 666 22.72 -43.24 -1.22
CA GLY A 666 21.76 -42.22 -1.63
C GLY A 666 20.61 -42.03 -0.64
N LEU A 667 19.52 -41.43 -1.14
CA LEU A 667 18.32 -41.14 -0.34
C LEU A 667 17.48 -42.39 -0.14
N LYS A 668 17.17 -42.71 1.12
CA LYS A 668 16.26 -43.80 1.48
C LYS A 668 15.07 -43.26 2.26
N ASN A 669 13.87 -43.77 1.97
CA ASN A 669 12.68 -43.42 2.74
C ASN A 669 12.90 -43.78 4.23
N SER A 670 12.54 -42.87 5.13
CA SER A 670 12.68 -43.11 6.58
C SER A 670 11.67 -44.12 7.09
N ILE A 671 10.53 -44.24 6.39
CA ILE A 671 9.47 -45.23 6.60
C ILE A 671 9.24 -46.04 5.32
N SER A 672 8.76 -47.27 5.45
CA SER A 672 8.52 -48.16 4.30
C SER A 672 7.12 -47.95 3.71
N SER A 673 6.16 -47.64 4.58
CA SER A 673 4.82 -47.22 4.20
C SER A 673 4.25 -46.23 5.20
N THR A 674 3.16 -45.55 4.84
CA THR A 674 2.51 -44.56 5.71
C THR A 674 2.02 -45.15 7.03
N GLU A 675 1.69 -46.44 7.05
CA GLU A 675 1.26 -47.16 8.26
C GLU A 675 2.38 -47.29 9.31
N ASP A 676 3.65 -47.11 8.92
CA ASP A 676 4.79 -47.11 9.83
C ASP A 676 4.92 -45.79 10.61
N ALA A 677 4.19 -44.73 10.23
CA ALA A 677 4.16 -43.49 10.99
C ALA A 677 3.28 -43.63 12.24
N ASP A 678 3.73 -43.05 13.36
CA ASP A 678 2.97 -43.09 14.59
C ASP A 678 1.96 -41.94 14.65
N PHE A 679 0.70 -42.27 14.35
CA PHE A 679 -0.42 -41.34 14.48
C PHE A 679 -1.05 -41.35 15.89
N LYS A 680 -0.52 -42.15 16.83
CA LYS A 680 -1.07 -42.29 18.19
C LYS A 680 -0.47 -41.22 19.11
N GLY A 681 -1.07 -40.04 19.14
CA GLY A 681 -0.59 -39.00 20.06
C GLY A 681 -1.19 -37.62 19.83
N SER A 682 -0.61 -36.63 20.50
CA SER A 682 -0.80 -35.20 20.26
C SER A 682 0.11 -34.62 19.19
N ASP A 683 1.07 -35.40 18.68
CA ASP A 683 1.91 -35.10 17.52
C ASP A 683 2.08 -36.39 16.69
N VAL A 684 2.42 -36.28 15.39
CA VAL A 684 2.66 -37.45 14.52
C VAL A 684 4.16 -37.62 14.29
N GLN A 685 4.70 -38.79 14.62
CA GLN A 685 6.10 -39.11 14.39
C GLN A 685 6.27 -39.87 13.07
N VAL A 686 7.17 -39.38 12.20
CA VAL A 686 7.46 -39.97 10.89
C VAL A 686 8.95 -40.28 10.81
N GLY A 687 9.30 -41.56 10.95
CA GLY A 687 10.70 -41.98 11.08
C GLY A 687 11.37 -41.41 12.33
N SER A 688 12.70 -41.35 12.35
CA SER A 688 13.46 -40.91 13.52
C SER A 688 13.55 -39.39 13.69
N ARG A 689 13.37 -38.60 12.61
CA ARG A 689 13.73 -37.17 12.59
C ARG A 689 12.56 -36.20 12.39
N CYS A 690 11.42 -36.66 11.87
CA CYS A 690 10.32 -35.76 11.52
C CYS A 690 9.18 -35.89 12.52
N THR A 691 8.82 -34.79 13.17
CA THR A 691 7.60 -34.67 13.98
C THR A 691 6.65 -33.67 13.32
N ILE A 692 5.38 -34.04 13.18
CA ILE A 692 4.33 -33.18 12.63
C ILE A 692 3.41 -32.73 13.76
N LYS A 693 3.37 -31.42 13.98
CA LYS A 693 2.48 -30.75 14.92
C LYS A 693 1.44 -29.94 14.17
N TRP A 694 0.17 -30.18 14.43
CA TRP A 694 -0.92 -29.45 13.76
C TRP A 694 -1.15 -28.10 14.43
N ILE A 695 -1.44 -27.11 13.58
CA ILE A 695 -1.81 -25.76 13.99
C ILE A 695 -3.08 -25.32 13.27
N HIS A 696 -3.72 -24.27 13.80
CA HIS A 696 -4.94 -23.70 13.23
C HIS A 696 -6.06 -24.75 13.04
N ASN A 697 -6.63 -24.81 11.83
CA ASN A 697 -7.77 -25.66 11.46
C ASN A 697 -7.35 -26.98 10.77
N ALA A 698 -6.08 -27.39 10.85
CA ALA A 698 -5.64 -28.65 10.25
C ALA A 698 -6.34 -29.83 10.96
N ALA A 699 -7.15 -30.60 10.22
CA ALA A 699 -7.83 -31.78 10.76
C ALA A 699 -6.82 -32.86 11.14
N LYS A 700 -6.77 -33.19 12.44
CA LYS A 700 -5.72 -33.97 13.13
C LYS A 700 -5.23 -35.23 12.38
N GLU A 701 -6.14 -36.06 11.88
CA GLU A 701 -5.76 -37.36 11.29
C GLU A 701 -5.70 -37.35 9.76
N THR A 702 -6.67 -36.71 9.10
CA THR A 702 -6.79 -36.76 7.63
C THR A 702 -5.69 -35.99 6.91
N LYS A 703 -5.31 -34.80 7.42
CA LYS A 703 -4.32 -33.95 6.74
C LYS A 703 -2.88 -34.43 6.96
N CYS A 704 -2.55 -34.92 8.15
CA CYS A 704 -1.26 -35.55 8.43
C CYS A 704 -1.07 -36.80 7.55
N LYS A 705 -2.04 -37.72 7.54
CA LYS A 705 -1.99 -38.91 6.67
C LYS A 705 -1.87 -38.54 5.20
N TYR A 706 -2.60 -37.53 4.74
CA TYR A 706 -2.49 -37.03 3.38
C TYR A 706 -1.07 -36.55 3.05
N LEU A 707 -0.47 -35.70 3.90
CA LEU A 707 0.90 -35.21 3.67
C LEU A 707 1.91 -36.36 3.64
N VAL A 708 1.86 -37.27 4.63
CA VAL A 708 2.77 -38.42 4.70
C VAL A 708 2.61 -39.31 3.47
N ASN A 709 1.38 -39.65 3.07
CA ASN A 709 1.11 -40.39 1.83
C ASN A 709 1.63 -39.68 0.58
N LEU A 710 1.55 -38.35 0.55
CA LEU A 710 1.93 -37.57 -0.62
C LEU A 710 3.44 -37.60 -0.84
N VAL A 711 4.25 -37.46 0.23
CA VAL A 711 5.70 -37.22 0.09
C VAL A 711 6.61 -38.32 0.62
N SER A 712 6.24 -39.05 1.68
CA SER A 712 7.21 -39.84 2.47
C SER A 712 7.94 -40.94 1.70
N THR A 713 7.28 -41.56 0.72
CA THR A 713 7.80 -42.68 -0.05
C THR A 713 8.26 -42.31 -1.46
N GLN A 714 8.25 -41.02 -1.78
CA GLN A 714 8.53 -40.54 -3.14
C GLN A 714 10.03 -40.54 -3.44
N THR A 715 10.39 -41.00 -4.64
CA THR A 715 11.71 -40.79 -5.22
C THR A 715 11.89 -39.33 -5.65
N PRO A 716 13.11 -38.87 -5.95
CA PRO A 716 13.33 -37.55 -6.54
C PRO A 716 12.46 -37.24 -7.76
N GLU A 717 12.25 -38.21 -8.65
CA GLU A 717 11.42 -38.09 -9.85
C GLU A 717 9.93 -37.99 -9.50
N GLY A 718 9.47 -38.81 -8.54
CA GLY A 718 8.11 -38.74 -8.03
C GLY A 718 7.82 -37.38 -7.39
N MET A 719 8.75 -36.88 -6.58
CA MET A 719 8.63 -35.59 -5.93
C MET A 719 8.67 -34.43 -6.93
N HIS A 720 9.55 -34.49 -7.94
CA HIS A 720 9.55 -33.54 -9.06
C HIS A 720 8.16 -33.49 -9.72
N GLY A 721 7.58 -34.65 -10.05
CA GLY A 721 6.27 -34.75 -10.68
C GLY A 721 5.12 -34.17 -9.84
N ILE A 722 5.23 -34.21 -8.51
CA ILE A 722 4.29 -33.56 -7.58
C ILE A 722 4.49 -32.04 -7.59
N LEU A 723 5.73 -31.58 -7.44
CA LEU A 723 6.04 -30.15 -7.27
C LEU A 723 5.82 -29.31 -8.54
N GLU A 724 5.92 -29.93 -9.72
CA GLU A 724 5.65 -29.28 -11.01
C GLU A 724 4.16 -28.95 -11.21
N LYS A 725 3.26 -29.63 -10.49
CA LYS A 725 1.81 -29.46 -10.67
C LYS A 725 1.33 -28.02 -10.40
N PRO A 726 0.28 -27.57 -11.12
CA PRO A 726 -0.20 -26.19 -11.05
C PRO A 726 -0.86 -25.82 -9.72
N ASP A 727 -1.31 -26.80 -8.94
CA ASP A 727 -1.90 -26.64 -7.60
C ASP A 727 -0.87 -26.52 -6.48
N VAL A 728 0.42 -26.67 -6.80
CA VAL A 728 1.53 -26.34 -5.90
C VAL A 728 1.93 -24.88 -6.11
N ASP A 729 1.58 -24.02 -5.16
CA ASP A 729 1.88 -22.60 -5.19
C ASP A 729 3.35 -22.30 -4.89
N VAL A 730 3.89 -21.27 -5.54
CA VAL A 730 5.19 -20.69 -5.21
C VAL A 730 5.08 -19.16 -5.15
N THR A 731 5.71 -18.55 -4.16
CA THR A 731 5.73 -17.08 -4.01
C THR A 731 6.56 -16.42 -5.11
N ASN A 732 7.59 -17.12 -5.60
CA ASN A 732 8.47 -16.69 -6.69
C ASN A 732 8.62 -17.79 -7.73
N LYS A 733 8.14 -17.57 -8.96
CA LYS A 733 8.22 -18.57 -10.04
C LYS A 733 9.64 -19.05 -10.35
N LYS A 734 10.65 -18.18 -10.16
CA LYS A 734 12.06 -18.53 -10.35
C LYS A 734 12.54 -19.62 -9.40
N ASP A 735 11.94 -19.74 -8.22
CA ASP A 735 12.34 -20.78 -7.25
C ASP A 735 11.99 -22.16 -7.82
N LYS A 736 10.80 -22.33 -8.38
CA LYS A 736 10.41 -23.57 -9.09
C LYS A 736 11.36 -23.87 -10.25
N GLU A 737 11.65 -22.89 -11.10
CA GLU A 737 12.56 -23.04 -12.26
C GLU A 737 13.97 -23.48 -11.85
N LYS A 738 14.49 -22.98 -10.72
CA LYS A 738 15.82 -23.33 -10.21
C LYS A 738 15.86 -24.65 -9.45
N MET A 739 14.83 -24.94 -8.65
CA MET A 739 14.85 -26.05 -7.70
C MET A 739 14.39 -27.38 -8.30
N LEU A 740 13.45 -27.38 -9.26
CA LEU A 740 12.99 -28.62 -9.90
C LEU A 740 14.13 -29.43 -10.53
N PRO A 741 15.05 -28.84 -11.34
CA PRO A 741 16.19 -29.58 -11.88
C PRO A 741 17.14 -30.10 -10.79
N LYS A 742 17.19 -29.41 -9.64
CA LYS A 742 18.06 -29.76 -8.51
C LYS A 742 17.51 -30.96 -7.74
N ILE A 743 16.19 -31.03 -7.54
CA ILE A 743 15.52 -32.15 -6.86
C ILE A 743 15.87 -33.47 -7.53
N LEU A 744 15.84 -33.54 -8.87
CA LEU A 744 16.21 -34.73 -9.64
C LEU A 744 17.66 -35.21 -9.36
N LYS A 745 18.54 -34.31 -8.95
CA LYS A 745 19.95 -34.62 -8.67
C LYS A 745 20.24 -34.94 -7.21
N TYR A 746 19.27 -34.80 -6.30
CA TYR A 746 19.54 -34.94 -4.86
C TYR A 746 20.09 -36.32 -4.47
N ASN A 747 19.60 -37.39 -5.10
CA ASN A 747 20.13 -38.72 -4.81
C ASN A 747 21.61 -38.83 -5.20
N GLU A 748 21.97 -38.33 -6.38
CA GLU A 748 23.36 -38.31 -6.87
C GLU A 748 24.24 -37.37 -6.03
N ASP A 749 23.74 -36.19 -5.69
CA ASP A 749 24.45 -35.19 -4.87
C ASP A 749 24.78 -35.74 -3.47
N VAL A 750 23.88 -36.54 -2.88
CA VAL A 750 24.12 -37.22 -1.59
C VAL A 750 25.21 -38.28 -1.74
N ILE A 751 25.12 -39.17 -2.75
CA ILE A 751 26.13 -40.21 -2.99
C ILE A 751 27.51 -39.60 -3.21
N GLN A 752 27.61 -38.66 -4.15
CA GLN A 752 28.87 -37.95 -4.44
C GLN A 752 29.37 -37.17 -3.23
N GLY A 753 28.44 -36.68 -2.41
CA GLY A 753 28.70 -36.03 -1.14
C GLY A 753 29.42 -36.93 -0.14
N PHE A 754 28.95 -38.17 0.06
CA PHE A 754 29.63 -39.14 0.89
C PHE A 754 30.98 -39.59 0.29
N GLU A 755 31.06 -39.78 -1.03
CA GLU A 755 32.30 -40.22 -1.70
C GLU A 755 33.42 -39.17 -1.63
N ASN A 756 33.07 -37.90 -1.88
CA ASN A 756 34.06 -36.83 -2.00
C ASN A 756 34.10 -35.90 -0.78
N GLY A 757 33.30 -36.17 0.26
CA GLY A 757 33.13 -35.31 1.43
C GLY A 757 32.45 -33.98 1.08
N PHE A 758 31.52 -33.98 0.12
CA PHE A 758 30.87 -32.80 -0.48
C PHE A 758 31.81 -31.82 -1.18
N LYS A 759 33.04 -32.23 -1.51
CA LYS A 759 34.01 -31.40 -2.23
C LYS A 759 33.50 -31.03 -3.61
N LYS A 760 32.71 -29.95 -3.67
CA LYS A 760 32.27 -29.38 -4.93
C LYS A 760 33.48 -28.72 -5.55
N LEU A 761 34.07 -29.44 -6.49
CA LEU A 761 35.19 -29.08 -7.35
C LEU A 761 35.41 -27.56 -7.45
N GLN A 762 36.55 -27.09 -6.90
CA GLN A 762 37.23 -25.86 -7.34
C GLN A 762 37.71 -25.96 -8.82
N SER A 763 37.18 -26.89 -9.62
CA SER A 763 37.76 -27.33 -10.89
C SER A 763 37.20 -26.64 -12.14
N GLU A 764 36.38 -25.60 -12.04
CA GLU A 764 36.08 -24.76 -13.20
C GLU A 764 37.19 -23.73 -13.51
N HIS A 765 38.32 -23.72 -12.78
CA HIS A 765 39.41 -22.75 -12.98
C HIS A 765 40.77 -23.34 -13.37
N LYS A 766 40.88 -24.63 -13.70
CA LYS A 766 42.08 -25.18 -14.35
C LYS A 766 41.76 -25.63 -15.77
N ASN A 767 41.55 -24.66 -16.67
CA ASN A 767 41.92 -24.75 -18.08
C ASN A 767 41.76 -23.38 -18.77
N THR A 768 42.73 -22.49 -18.54
CA THR A 768 43.32 -21.61 -19.56
C THR A 768 44.38 -20.72 -18.88
N SER A 769 45.54 -21.29 -18.60
CA SER A 769 46.74 -20.49 -18.35
C SER A 769 47.91 -21.11 -19.12
N LYS A 770 48.18 -20.55 -20.31
CA LYS A 770 49.54 -20.57 -20.86
C LYS A 770 50.40 -19.63 -20.01
N PRO A 771 51.65 -19.99 -19.67
CA PRO A 771 52.47 -19.19 -18.79
C PRO A 771 53.09 -18.04 -19.58
N ASN A 772 53.11 -16.84 -19.00
CA ASN A 772 54.11 -15.85 -19.36
C ASN A 772 54.79 -15.33 -18.10
N SER A 773 56.10 -15.50 -18.12
CA SER A 773 57.10 -15.09 -17.15
C SER A 773 57.09 -13.57 -16.89
N GLY A 774 57.24 -13.16 -15.63
CA GLY A 774 57.51 -11.76 -15.30
C GLY A 774 57.58 -11.50 -13.80
N LYS A 775 58.81 -11.58 -13.27
CA LYS A 775 59.33 -11.14 -11.96
C LYS A 775 58.43 -10.31 -11.03
N LEU A 776 58.43 -10.72 -9.76
CA LEU A 776 58.14 -9.89 -8.58
C LEU A 776 59.02 -8.63 -8.52
N SER A 777 58.43 -7.52 -8.07
CA SER A 777 59.11 -6.61 -7.14
C SER A 777 58.13 -5.96 -6.16
N HIS A 778 58.46 -6.11 -4.87
CA HIS A 778 57.84 -5.48 -3.72
C HIS A 778 57.74 -3.95 -3.82
N GLN A 779 56.65 -3.37 -3.33
CA GLN A 779 56.77 -2.23 -2.40
C GLN A 779 55.56 -2.11 -1.45
N LYS A 780 55.90 -1.94 -0.18
CA LYS A 780 55.05 -1.69 1.01
C LYS A 780 54.58 -0.22 1.07
N SER A 781 53.67 0.03 2.02
CA SER A 781 53.29 1.32 2.64
C SER A 781 52.25 2.15 1.88
N ARG A 782 51.33 2.89 2.50
CA ARG A 782 50.82 3.07 3.88
C ARG A 782 49.69 4.12 3.75
N VAL A 783 48.75 4.08 4.68
CA VAL A 783 47.96 5.22 5.20
C VAL A 783 46.80 5.77 4.35
N ALA A 784 45.66 5.88 5.04
CA ALA A 784 44.35 6.42 4.66
C ALA A 784 44.31 7.97 4.72
N PRO A 785 43.13 8.60 4.89
CA PRO A 785 42.00 8.79 3.97
C PRO A 785 41.87 10.28 3.57
N SER A 786 41.14 10.59 2.50
CA SER A 786 40.62 11.96 2.34
C SER A 786 39.36 11.99 1.49
N ASP A 787 38.32 12.55 2.10
CA ASP A 787 37.13 13.07 1.47
C ASP A 787 37.44 13.96 0.27
N SER A 788 36.61 13.87 -0.78
CA SER A 788 36.03 15.06 -1.41
C SER A 788 34.94 14.66 -2.39
N THR A 789 33.75 15.18 -2.12
CA THR A 789 32.67 15.50 -3.06
C THR A 789 33.17 16.09 -4.38
N SER A 790 32.69 15.57 -5.52
CA SER A 790 32.24 16.38 -6.68
C SER A 790 31.77 15.50 -7.85
N ASP A 791 30.55 15.80 -8.30
CA ASP A 791 30.13 15.94 -9.68
C ASP A 791 29.99 14.72 -10.62
N VAL A 792 28.72 14.38 -10.79
CA VAL A 792 28.00 14.29 -12.08
C VAL A 792 28.77 14.88 -13.26
N THR A 793 29.09 14.06 -14.26
CA THR A 793 28.91 14.41 -15.68
C THR A 793 29.02 13.17 -16.58
N ALA A 794 28.07 13.10 -17.50
CA ALA A 794 28.16 12.60 -18.87
C ALA A 794 28.77 11.21 -19.14
N PHE A 795 27.91 10.29 -19.57
CA PHE A 795 28.24 9.37 -20.67
C PHE A 795 27.12 9.44 -21.71
N ASN A 796 27.29 10.37 -22.64
CA ASN A 796 27.08 10.06 -24.05
C ASN A 796 28.25 9.15 -24.46
N ASP A 797 27.96 7.99 -25.05
CA ASP A 797 28.44 7.65 -26.39
C ASP A 797 27.96 6.24 -26.78
N HIS A 798 27.31 6.22 -27.96
CA HIS A 798 26.86 5.11 -28.82
C HIS A 798 25.52 4.41 -28.54
#